data_AF-A0AA95E186-F1
#
_entry.id   AF-A0AA95E186-F1
#
_cell.length_a   1.000
_cell.length_b   1.000
_cell.length_c   1.000
_cell.angle_alpha   90.00
_cell.angle_beta   90.00
_cell.angle_gamma   90.00
#
_symmetry.space_group_name_H-M   'P 1'
#
loop_
_entity.id
_entity.type
_entity.pdbx_description
1 polymer ?
#
loop_
_entity_poly.entity_id
_entity_poly.type
_entity_poly.pdbx_seq_one_letter_code
_entity_poly.pdbx_strand_id
1 'polypeptide(L)'
;MKKFNFNPNALTAGVALALGLGIATGVSASTSSGSASRSGGVQIENKATASYSVDGVAQPEVTSNAVIVNVNEIGSFILYGTQGASSTDDKNESQAAVPGGTTTFTNRLTNSGNVTDTYTLNLTTNDDANILTGNQDYFYTNPTTISYAIYNSNGAVATTLASGQAQSGTVAATEGTIKLLPGQYATLTYNVTSPPTVIGGQSAVGTLTATSSYITSNPTAGATATLVNENQAIVKLPVFAITKTATSTNIDLNADNPSIDYSITVKNDGTATYAADAVGVLIQDKLPIGLTVSGGASAITVSSTDGTTINGTTPTVTTSTDGRQLIAINGVTLKVNETMTITFKAAIDRTTVNKAGVTNTAEVYDNYDNTPVTPGDNPTADIKDSSGTSNPTDAKVPNDPTGTGAGGDTSTTINFSDRSLTLTGGTSAELPPKSTAAGVTYTQTITNTGNNPETGLKVAITDTAGNNINVTNVVYTAPNGTRTTLTADANQVYTIPGSLASGATGTISYTVVTTGATIGTSETNTVRLIPASVTGTTTPIVPTVDNTTNVKGLALLKTQAIQKFCTGEVNSLTYTGTEKSLEAIPGDCIVYRIAATNTFTSQSLTNVTVNDDSVNWSSKKGTYQSGSILTGTNQATGSITSTPSGTPNTGAVVANFPTIAAGNTGTLQFIVKINP
;
A
#
# COMPACT_ATOMS: atom_id res chain seq x y z
N MET A 1 73.37 57.26 -57.33
CA MET A 1 72.67 55.99 -57.04
C MET A 1 71.25 56.32 -56.58
N LYS A 2 70.28 55.62 -57.17
CA LYS A 2 68.84 55.52 -56.84
C LYS A 2 67.97 56.78 -56.92
N LYS A 3 67.34 56.92 -58.10
CA LYS A 3 65.96 57.41 -58.27
C LYS A 3 65.04 56.72 -57.25
N PHE A 4 64.23 57.50 -56.55
CA PHE A 4 63.00 57.01 -55.94
C PHE A 4 61.83 57.80 -56.54
N ASN A 5 61.09 57.13 -57.42
CA ASN A 5 59.75 57.56 -57.82
C ASN A 5 58.82 57.40 -56.61
N PHE A 6 58.22 58.48 -56.14
CA PHE A 6 57.05 58.39 -55.28
C PHE A 6 55.81 58.24 -56.17
N ASN A 7 55.23 57.03 -56.12
CA ASN A 7 53.94 56.67 -56.70
C ASN A 7 52.85 57.02 -55.67
N PRO A 8 51.88 57.91 -55.97
CA PRO A 8 50.79 58.21 -55.07
C PRO A 8 49.65 57.22 -55.32
N ASN A 9 49.72 56.04 -54.71
CA ASN A 9 48.60 55.08 -54.67
C ASN A 9 48.83 54.11 -53.52
N ALA A 10 48.30 54.41 -52.34
CA ALA A 10 47.91 53.45 -51.30
C ALA A 10 47.45 54.21 -50.04
N LEU A 11 46.19 54.65 -50.03
CA LEU A 11 45.51 54.92 -48.77
C LEU A 11 44.02 54.60 -48.92
N THR A 12 43.76 53.30 -49.12
CA THR A 12 42.44 52.70 -48.92
C THR A 12 42.61 51.57 -47.93
N ALA A 13 42.85 51.93 -46.66
CA ALA A 13 42.71 51.01 -45.54
C ALA A 13 41.24 51.05 -45.08
N GLY A 14 40.36 50.46 -45.89
CA GLY A 14 39.09 49.95 -45.38
C GLY A 14 39.37 48.58 -44.82
N VAL A 15 39.14 48.39 -43.53
CA VAL A 15 39.23 47.08 -42.87
C VAL A 15 38.20 46.15 -43.53
N ALA A 16 38.65 45.38 -44.52
CA ALA A 16 37.94 44.22 -44.99
C ALA A 16 38.13 43.12 -43.93
N LEU A 17 37.14 42.96 -43.07
CA LEU A 17 37.03 41.72 -42.29
C LEU A 17 36.71 40.61 -43.29
N ALA A 18 37.75 39.87 -43.68
CA ALA A 18 37.65 38.72 -44.55
C ALA A 18 36.95 37.57 -43.78
N LEU A 19 35.75 37.20 -44.20
CA LEU A 19 35.16 35.89 -43.93
C LEU A 19 34.52 35.36 -45.23
N GLY A 20 35.11 34.27 -45.72
CA GLY A 20 34.44 33.18 -46.45
C GLY A 20 33.74 33.50 -47.78
N LEU A 21 34.45 33.28 -48.89
CA LEU A 21 33.82 33.03 -50.20
C LEU A 21 33.13 31.66 -50.20
N GLY A 22 31.81 31.66 -50.37
CA GLY A 22 30.99 30.47 -50.61
C GLY A 22 29.72 30.85 -51.38
N ILE A 23 29.60 30.28 -52.57
CA ILE A 23 28.45 30.31 -53.49
C ILE A 23 27.16 29.84 -52.80
N ALA A 24 26.05 30.60 -52.88
CA ALA A 24 24.69 30.04 -52.99
C ALA A 24 23.61 31.12 -53.22
N THR A 25 22.70 30.85 -54.17
CA THR A 25 21.33 31.39 -54.22
C THR A 25 20.43 30.72 -53.17
N GLY A 26 20.91 30.63 -51.93
CA GLY A 26 20.25 29.96 -50.82
C GLY A 26 20.36 30.80 -49.56
N VAL A 27 19.26 30.87 -48.80
CA VAL A 27 19.21 31.51 -47.49
C VAL A 27 20.26 30.83 -46.61
N SER A 28 21.32 31.55 -46.19
CA SER A 28 22.35 30.97 -45.32
C SER A 28 22.01 31.27 -43.87
N ALA A 29 22.17 30.28 -42.99
CA ALA A 29 22.18 30.47 -41.54
C ALA A 29 23.34 31.40 -41.17
N SER A 30 23.05 32.69 -41.15
CA SER A 30 23.98 33.75 -40.81
C SER A 30 23.22 34.78 -40.00
N THR A 31 23.86 35.29 -38.96
CA THR A 31 23.27 36.37 -38.17
C THR A 31 23.53 37.75 -38.78
N SER A 32 24.37 37.84 -39.83
CA SER A 32 24.56 39.08 -40.59
C SER A 32 24.42 38.87 -42.10
N SER A 33 23.90 39.88 -42.79
CA SER A 33 23.70 39.87 -44.23
C SER A 33 25.00 40.04 -45.05
N GLY A 34 26.13 40.33 -44.40
CA GLY A 34 27.26 40.98 -45.09
C GLY A 34 26.92 42.41 -45.50
N SER A 35 27.81 43.04 -46.29
CA SER A 35 27.64 44.41 -46.80
C SER A 35 27.31 44.40 -48.29
N ALA A 36 26.22 45.06 -48.67
CA ALA A 36 25.86 45.32 -50.05
C ALA A 36 26.04 46.81 -50.39
N SER A 37 26.62 47.13 -51.53
CA SER A 37 26.82 48.51 -51.98
C SER A 37 26.37 48.66 -53.41
N ARG A 38 25.76 49.82 -53.73
CA ARG A 38 25.48 50.17 -55.12
C ARG A 38 26.80 50.31 -55.89
N SER A 39 26.81 49.84 -57.15
CA SER A 39 27.96 50.01 -58.04
C SER A 39 28.15 51.49 -58.40
N GLY A 40 29.37 52.02 -58.22
CA GLY A 40 29.76 53.37 -58.65
C GLY A 40 29.45 54.49 -57.67
N GLY A 41 29.84 54.35 -56.39
CA GLY A 41 29.61 55.36 -55.35
C GLY A 41 29.99 56.80 -55.72
N VAL A 42 29.40 57.75 -54.99
CA VAL A 42 29.53 59.18 -55.31
C VAL A 42 30.88 59.69 -54.83
N GLN A 43 31.69 60.23 -55.74
CA GLN A 43 32.91 60.96 -55.40
C GLN A 43 32.58 62.43 -55.21
N ILE A 44 32.81 62.93 -54.00
CA ILE A 44 32.77 64.36 -53.73
C ILE A 44 34.20 64.86 -53.86
N GLU A 45 34.45 65.66 -54.90
CA GLU A 45 35.73 66.35 -55.11
C GLU A 45 35.63 67.76 -54.52
N ASN A 46 36.38 68.04 -53.45
CA ASN A 46 36.47 69.38 -52.87
C ASN A 46 37.77 70.06 -53.31
N LYS A 47 37.65 71.23 -53.95
CA LYS A 47 38.73 72.11 -54.41
C LYS A 47 38.44 73.52 -53.92
N ALA A 48 39.40 74.12 -53.20
CA ALA A 48 39.31 75.52 -52.83
C ALA A 48 39.95 76.39 -53.93
N THR A 49 39.32 77.52 -54.24
CA THR A 49 39.92 78.59 -55.07
C THR A 49 40.25 79.80 -54.22
N ALA A 50 41.35 80.47 -54.55
CA ALA A 50 41.70 81.75 -53.97
C ALA A 50 42.05 82.74 -55.09
N SER A 51 41.43 83.92 -55.04
CA SER A 51 41.76 85.05 -55.89
C SER A 51 42.45 86.11 -55.05
N TYR A 52 43.53 86.66 -55.60
CA TYR A 52 44.32 87.71 -54.96
C TYR A 52 44.71 88.76 -56.01
N SER A 53 45.12 89.93 -55.55
CA SER A 53 45.63 91.00 -56.42
C SER A 53 47.02 91.40 -55.97
N VAL A 54 47.85 91.75 -56.94
CA VAL A 54 49.19 92.33 -56.70
C VAL A 54 49.16 93.71 -57.35
N ASP A 55 49.45 94.74 -56.56
CA ASP A 55 49.49 96.14 -56.99
C ASP A 55 48.20 96.62 -57.70
N GLY A 56 47.04 96.19 -57.20
CA GLY A 56 45.73 96.59 -57.74
C GLY A 56 45.31 95.86 -59.02
N VAL A 57 46.12 94.92 -59.52
CA VAL A 57 45.78 94.08 -60.69
C VAL A 57 45.37 92.68 -60.22
N ALA A 58 44.16 92.27 -60.57
CA ALA A 58 43.63 90.94 -60.27
C ALA A 58 44.53 89.85 -60.89
N GLN A 59 44.94 88.89 -60.07
CA GLN A 59 45.74 87.75 -60.53
C GLN A 59 44.85 86.56 -60.90
N PRO A 60 45.37 85.62 -61.71
CA PRO A 60 44.67 84.38 -62.00
C PRO A 60 44.32 83.61 -60.72
N GLU A 61 43.10 83.09 -60.66
CA GLU A 61 42.59 82.30 -59.54
C GLU A 61 43.44 81.03 -59.36
N VAL A 62 43.95 80.79 -58.14
CA VAL A 62 44.75 79.60 -57.82
C VAL A 62 43.89 78.54 -57.13
N THR A 63 44.06 77.28 -57.52
CA THR A 63 43.30 76.13 -56.99
C THR A 63 44.17 75.27 -56.06
N SER A 64 43.59 74.79 -54.96
CA SER A 64 44.23 73.80 -54.09
C SER A 64 44.27 72.40 -54.74
N ASN A 65 45.00 71.45 -54.13
CA ASN A 65 44.82 70.04 -54.46
C ASN A 65 43.39 69.57 -54.10
N ALA A 66 42.87 68.62 -54.87
CA ALA A 66 41.58 68.00 -54.61
C ALA A 66 41.65 67.09 -53.39
N VAL A 67 40.65 67.15 -52.53
CA VAL A 67 40.39 66.08 -51.55
C VAL A 67 39.16 65.31 -52.03
N ILE A 68 39.32 64.01 -52.27
CA ILE A 68 38.25 63.13 -52.73
C ILE A 68 37.69 62.37 -51.53
N VAL A 69 36.38 62.50 -51.32
CA VAL A 69 35.63 61.65 -50.39
C VAL A 69 34.77 60.69 -51.21
N ASN A 70 35.00 59.39 -51.03
CA ASN A 70 34.13 58.35 -51.60
C ASN A 70 32.97 58.11 -50.63
N VAL A 71 31.74 58.39 -51.07
CA VAL A 71 30.52 58.06 -50.32
C VAL A 71 29.86 56.87 -50.99
N ASN A 72 29.88 55.73 -50.30
CA ASN A 72 29.16 54.53 -50.69
C ASN A 72 27.94 54.36 -49.78
N GLU A 73 26.80 54.10 -50.39
CA GLU A 73 25.66 53.53 -49.69
C GLU A 73 25.94 52.06 -49.41
N ILE A 74 25.78 51.65 -48.17
CA ILE A 74 26.01 50.30 -47.67
C ILE A 74 24.73 49.84 -47.00
N GLY A 75 24.08 48.84 -47.59
CA GLY A 75 23.04 48.04 -46.94
C GLY A 75 23.67 46.89 -46.17
N SER A 76 23.32 46.75 -44.90
CA SER A 76 23.71 45.62 -44.06
C SER A 76 22.72 45.50 -42.91
N PHE A 77 22.39 44.29 -42.50
CA PHE A 77 21.55 44.07 -41.33
C PHE A 77 21.92 42.78 -40.59
N ILE A 78 21.42 42.70 -39.36
CA ILE A 78 21.63 41.59 -38.44
C ILE A 78 20.28 41.13 -37.91
N LEU A 79 20.08 39.81 -37.80
CA LEU A 79 18.94 39.17 -37.16
C LEU A 79 19.45 38.07 -36.21
N TYR A 80 19.05 38.09 -34.95
CA TYR A 80 19.35 37.02 -33.99
C TYR A 80 18.28 36.87 -32.91
N GLY A 81 18.27 35.68 -32.29
CA GLY A 81 17.43 35.32 -31.16
C GLY A 81 18.01 35.87 -29.87
N THR A 82 17.16 36.35 -28.95
CA THR A 82 17.61 36.94 -27.68
C THR A 82 17.54 35.97 -26.50
N GLN A 83 17.06 34.75 -26.73
CA GLN A 83 16.77 33.72 -25.74
C GLN A 83 17.49 32.40 -26.11
N GLY A 84 18.73 32.49 -26.59
CA GLY A 84 19.60 31.34 -26.87
C GLY A 84 20.85 31.33 -25.97
N ALA A 85 21.70 30.32 -26.09
CA ALA A 85 22.95 30.23 -25.32
C ALA A 85 23.99 31.32 -25.69
N SER A 86 23.82 32.01 -26.82
CA SER A 86 24.69 33.08 -27.29
C SER A 86 23.92 34.36 -27.62
N SER A 87 24.53 35.52 -27.38
CA SER A 87 23.96 36.84 -27.70
C SER A 87 23.95 37.17 -29.20
N THR A 88 24.46 36.27 -30.04
CA THR A 88 24.49 36.40 -31.51
C THR A 88 24.10 35.08 -32.18
N ASP A 89 23.20 34.33 -31.56
CA ASP A 89 22.78 33.02 -32.05
C ASP A 89 21.74 33.17 -33.18
N ASP A 90 21.82 32.30 -34.18
CA ASP A 90 20.81 32.21 -35.24
C ASP A 90 19.55 31.48 -34.78
N LYS A 91 19.43 31.21 -33.48
CA LYS A 91 18.26 30.61 -32.86
C LYS A 91 17.94 31.12 -31.45
N ASN A 92 16.66 31.03 -31.08
CA ASN A 92 16.20 30.96 -29.70
C ASN A 92 16.13 29.48 -29.30
N GLU A 93 16.69 29.12 -28.15
CA GLU A 93 16.89 27.71 -27.77
C GLU A 93 16.06 27.35 -26.54
N SER A 94 15.52 26.13 -26.53
CA SER A 94 14.93 25.48 -25.34
C SER A 94 13.93 26.34 -24.56
N GLN A 95 13.15 27.17 -25.25
CA GLN A 95 12.11 27.95 -24.59
C GLN A 95 11.10 27.00 -23.97
N ALA A 96 10.64 27.30 -22.76
CA ALA A 96 9.69 26.43 -22.07
C ALA A 96 8.31 26.56 -22.73
N ALA A 97 7.71 25.42 -23.05
CA ALA A 97 6.32 25.30 -23.48
C ALA A 97 5.56 24.38 -22.52
N VAL A 98 4.24 24.53 -22.49
CA VAL A 98 3.31 23.62 -21.82
C VAL A 98 2.17 23.25 -22.77
N PRO A 99 1.50 22.11 -22.60
CA PRO A 99 0.38 21.72 -23.46
C PRO A 99 -0.71 22.78 -23.52
N GLY A 100 -1.13 23.17 -24.72
CA GLY A 100 -2.15 24.21 -24.94
C GLY A 100 -1.72 25.64 -24.56
N GLY A 101 -0.51 25.82 -24.01
CA GLY A 101 0.00 27.09 -23.52
C GLY A 101 0.68 27.94 -24.59
N THR A 102 1.04 29.16 -24.20
CA THR A 102 1.74 30.12 -25.07
C THR A 102 3.22 30.19 -24.74
N THR A 103 4.07 30.12 -25.77
CA THR A 103 5.52 30.38 -25.66
C THR A 103 5.86 31.69 -26.37
N THR A 104 6.60 32.56 -25.68
CA THR A 104 7.03 33.86 -26.22
C THR A 104 8.41 33.76 -26.84
N PHE A 105 8.55 34.24 -28.07
CA PHE A 105 9.83 34.40 -28.73
C PHE A 105 10.19 35.87 -28.92
N THR A 106 11.45 36.21 -28.61
CA THR A 106 12.00 37.57 -28.82
C THR A 106 13.24 37.53 -29.70
N ASN A 107 13.23 38.39 -30.73
CA ASN A 107 14.28 38.53 -31.74
C ASN A 107 14.75 39.98 -31.83
N ARG A 108 15.97 40.20 -32.31
CA ARG A 108 16.48 41.54 -32.60
C ARG A 108 16.88 41.67 -34.06
N LEU A 109 16.28 42.65 -34.75
CA LEU A 109 16.59 43.04 -36.12
C LEU A 109 17.30 44.40 -36.11
N THR A 110 18.53 44.48 -36.60
CA THR A 110 19.34 45.72 -36.59
C THR A 110 19.72 46.14 -38.00
N ASN A 111 19.51 47.41 -38.36
CA ASN A 111 20.09 47.99 -39.57
C ASN A 111 21.53 48.43 -39.28
N SER A 112 22.50 47.62 -39.71
CA SER A 112 23.94 47.89 -39.58
C SER A 112 24.51 48.67 -40.76
N GLY A 113 23.71 48.97 -41.78
CA GLY A 113 24.07 49.79 -42.93
C GLY A 113 24.06 51.29 -42.62
N ASN A 114 24.42 52.09 -43.63
CA ASN A 114 24.36 53.55 -43.58
C ASN A 114 23.19 54.15 -44.38
N VAL A 115 22.27 53.30 -44.86
CA VAL A 115 21.04 53.68 -45.55
C VAL A 115 19.79 53.29 -44.75
N THR A 116 18.70 54.02 -44.94
CA THR A 116 17.39 53.57 -44.43
C THR A 116 16.92 52.36 -45.23
N ASP A 117 16.43 51.34 -44.55
CA ASP A 117 16.01 50.08 -45.19
C ASP A 117 14.63 49.64 -44.67
N THR A 118 13.95 48.81 -45.46
CA THR A 118 12.67 48.19 -45.14
C THR A 118 12.84 46.68 -45.12
N TYR A 119 12.49 46.06 -44.00
CA TYR A 119 12.60 44.63 -43.79
C TYR A 119 11.21 43.99 -43.81
N THR A 120 11.01 43.02 -44.69
CA THR A 120 9.81 42.19 -44.73
C THR A 120 10.00 41.00 -43.81
N LEU A 121 9.09 40.82 -42.86
CA LEU A 121 9.09 39.74 -41.89
C LEU A 121 8.18 38.60 -42.33
N ASN A 122 8.62 37.36 -42.11
CA ASN A 122 7.78 36.19 -42.28
C ASN A 122 8.03 35.17 -41.17
N LEU A 123 6.96 34.76 -40.49
CA LEU A 123 6.99 33.72 -39.46
C LEU A 123 6.43 32.42 -40.03
N THR A 124 7.17 31.33 -39.89
CA THR A 124 6.73 29.98 -40.29
C THR A 124 6.84 29.01 -39.12
N THR A 125 6.25 27.82 -39.29
CA THR A 125 6.37 26.71 -38.33
C THR A 125 7.39 25.68 -38.78
N ASN A 126 8.20 25.98 -39.79
CA ASN A 126 9.18 25.04 -40.32
C ASN A 126 10.57 25.39 -39.79
N ASP A 127 11.42 24.37 -39.69
CA ASP A 127 12.86 24.50 -39.48
C ASP A 127 13.58 25.06 -40.72
N ASP A 128 14.82 25.51 -40.52
CA ASP A 128 15.70 25.88 -41.64
C ASP A 128 16.81 24.84 -41.77
N ALA A 129 16.97 24.27 -42.96
CA ALA A 129 17.95 23.21 -43.23
C ALA A 129 19.41 23.62 -43.01
N ASN A 130 19.71 24.91 -42.85
CA ASN A 130 21.05 25.43 -42.62
C ASN A 130 21.33 25.74 -41.14
N ILE A 131 20.31 25.71 -40.28
CA ILE A 131 20.44 25.89 -38.82
C ILE A 131 20.49 24.50 -38.18
N LEU A 132 21.33 24.33 -37.15
CA LEU A 132 21.31 23.09 -36.36
C LEU A 132 20.05 23.07 -35.48
N THR A 133 19.01 22.48 -36.05
CA THR A 133 17.69 22.33 -35.44
C THR A 133 17.69 21.21 -34.39
N GLY A 134 16.97 21.43 -33.30
CA GLY A 134 16.59 20.35 -32.37
C GLY A 134 15.63 19.35 -33.01
N ASN A 135 14.97 18.54 -32.19
CA ASN A 135 13.89 17.70 -32.71
C ASN A 135 12.64 18.56 -32.98
N GLN A 136 11.86 18.23 -34.01
CA GLN A 136 10.54 18.84 -34.26
C GLN A 136 9.47 17.76 -34.16
N ASP A 137 8.91 17.60 -32.97
CA ASP A 137 7.87 16.63 -32.65
C ASP A 137 6.46 17.16 -32.95
N TYR A 138 6.28 18.49 -32.93
CA TYR A 138 5.01 19.15 -33.21
C TYR A 138 5.19 20.54 -33.86
N PHE A 139 4.09 21.07 -34.37
CA PHE A 139 4.00 22.43 -34.91
C PHE A 139 3.21 23.34 -33.98
N TYR A 140 3.66 24.59 -33.84
CA TYR A 140 2.89 25.61 -33.15
C TYR A 140 1.71 26.11 -33.98
N THR A 141 0.76 26.75 -33.30
CA THR A 141 -0.09 27.76 -33.94
C THR A 141 0.62 29.11 -33.88
N ASN A 142 0.98 29.65 -35.05
CA ASN A 142 1.56 30.98 -35.16
C ASN A 142 0.53 32.08 -34.88
N PRO A 143 0.95 33.21 -34.30
CA PRO A 143 0.11 34.39 -34.21
C PRO A 143 -0.08 35.03 -35.60
N THR A 144 -1.10 35.86 -35.73
CA THR A 144 -1.33 36.64 -36.95
C THR A 144 -0.47 37.89 -37.04
N THR A 145 0.18 38.31 -35.94
CA THR A 145 0.99 39.52 -35.87
C THR A 145 2.27 39.34 -35.05
N ILE A 146 3.27 40.18 -35.35
CA ILE A 146 4.53 40.33 -34.61
C ILE A 146 4.55 41.72 -33.98
N SER A 147 4.77 41.80 -32.68
CA SER A 147 4.94 43.07 -31.98
C SER A 147 6.37 43.59 -32.15
N TYR A 148 6.54 44.90 -32.28
CA TYR A 148 7.86 45.52 -32.40
C TYR A 148 8.01 46.78 -31.53
N ALA A 149 9.24 47.08 -31.13
CA ALA A 149 9.66 48.35 -30.56
C ALA A 149 11.06 48.74 -31.06
N ILE A 150 11.21 49.99 -31.51
CA ILE A 150 12.43 50.50 -32.16
C ILE A 150 13.28 51.32 -31.18
N TYR A 151 14.58 51.06 -31.22
CA TYR A 151 15.61 51.65 -30.38
C TYR A 151 16.79 52.13 -31.23
N ASN A 152 17.54 53.10 -30.70
CA ASN A 152 18.81 53.54 -31.26
C ASN A 152 19.94 52.56 -30.88
N SER A 153 21.10 52.68 -31.54
CA SER A 153 22.27 51.81 -31.30
C SER A 153 22.75 51.76 -29.85
N ASN A 154 22.49 52.82 -29.06
CA ASN A 154 22.83 52.93 -27.64
C ASN A 154 21.77 52.30 -26.70
N GLY A 155 20.71 51.71 -27.24
CA GLY A 155 19.61 51.10 -26.49
C GLY A 155 18.52 52.06 -26.02
N ALA A 156 18.64 53.37 -26.28
CA ALA A 156 17.57 54.32 -25.99
C ALA A 156 16.42 54.19 -26.98
N VAL A 157 15.18 54.42 -26.53
CA VAL A 157 13.99 54.46 -27.39
C VAL A 157 14.21 55.43 -28.56
N ALA A 158 13.92 54.98 -29.78
CA ALA A 158 14.08 55.80 -30.97
C ALA A 158 12.95 56.84 -31.08
N THR A 159 13.29 58.13 -31.04
CA THR A 159 12.36 59.25 -31.23
C THR A 159 12.36 59.80 -32.66
N THR A 160 13.43 59.54 -33.42
CA THR A 160 13.54 59.86 -34.85
C THR A 160 13.40 58.57 -35.63
N LEU A 161 12.44 58.50 -36.55
CA LEU A 161 12.06 57.26 -37.24
C LEU A 161 12.00 57.49 -38.76
N ALA A 162 12.05 56.39 -39.51
CA ALA A 162 11.78 56.43 -40.95
C ALA A 162 10.34 56.92 -41.23
N SER A 163 10.13 57.57 -42.37
CA SER A 163 8.81 58.08 -42.74
C SER A 163 7.76 56.95 -42.79
N GLY A 164 6.65 57.16 -42.07
CA GLY A 164 5.54 56.20 -41.94
C GLY A 164 5.79 55.04 -40.97
N GLN A 165 6.90 55.02 -40.25
CA GLN A 165 7.20 54.01 -39.23
C GLN A 165 6.82 54.53 -37.83
N ALA A 166 6.04 53.74 -37.07
CA ALA A 166 5.81 54.02 -35.66
C ALA A 166 6.95 53.48 -34.78
N GLN A 167 7.12 54.03 -33.57
CA GLN A 167 8.17 53.60 -32.64
C GLN A 167 7.93 52.17 -32.14
N SER A 168 6.66 51.83 -31.86
CA SER A 168 6.23 50.51 -31.45
C SER A 168 4.86 50.19 -32.07
N GLY A 169 4.54 48.91 -32.19
CA GLY A 169 3.24 48.46 -32.71
C GLY A 169 3.26 46.98 -33.09
N THR A 170 2.37 46.59 -33.99
CA THR A 170 2.30 45.23 -34.54
C THR A 170 2.36 45.28 -36.07
N VAL A 171 2.98 44.28 -36.67
CA VAL A 171 2.93 44.02 -38.13
C VAL A 171 2.35 42.63 -38.39
N ALA A 172 1.86 42.37 -39.60
CA ALA A 172 1.42 41.02 -39.97
C ALA A 172 2.57 40.02 -39.81
N ALA A 173 2.28 38.83 -39.30
CA ALA A 173 3.28 37.77 -39.14
C ALA A 173 3.77 37.20 -40.48
N THR A 174 3.01 37.44 -41.56
CA THR A 174 3.37 37.11 -42.93
C THR A 174 3.40 38.40 -43.75
N GLU A 175 4.55 38.69 -44.37
CA GLU A 175 4.79 39.87 -45.20
C GLU A 175 4.61 41.24 -44.51
N GLY A 176 4.63 41.27 -43.17
CA GLY A 176 4.68 42.53 -42.41
C GLY A 176 6.00 43.27 -42.64
N THR A 177 6.00 44.60 -42.63
CA THR A 177 7.22 45.39 -42.92
C THR A 177 7.59 46.33 -41.78
N ILE A 178 8.90 46.45 -41.52
CA ILE A 178 9.48 47.41 -40.56
C ILE A 178 10.58 48.21 -41.26
N LYS A 179 10.57 49.53 -41.09
CA LYS A 179 11.61 50.43 -41.59
C LYS A 179 12.55 50.85 -40.47
N LEU A 180 13.86 50.78 -40.70
CA LEU A 180 14.85 51.22 -39.72
C LEU A 180 15.81 52.24 -40.35
N LEU A 181 16.06 53.34 -39.64
CA LEU A 181 17.16 54.24 -39.98
C LEU A 181 18.51 53.57 -39.68
N PRO A 182 19.63 54.08 -40.26
CA PRO A 182 20.96 53.58 -39.96
C PRO A 182 21.24 53.49 -38.45
N GLY A 183 21.74 52.33 -38.01
CA GLY A 183 22.11 52.07 -36.62
C GLY A 183 20.93 51.80 -35.67
N GLN A 184 19.68 51.82 -36.13
CA GLN A 184 18.52 51.45 -35.30
C GLN A 184 18.31 49.94 -35.26
N TYR A 185 17.68 49.46 -34.19
CA TYR A 185 17.21 48.08 -34.08
C TYR A 185 15.76 48.00 -33.62
N ALA A 186 15.05 46.96 -34.07
CA ALA A 186 13.75 46.56 -33.58
C ALA A 186 13.89 45.33 -32.67
N THR A 187 13.28 45.39 -31.50
CA THR A 187 12.94 44.19 -30.72
C THR A 187 11.64 43.65 -31.26
N LEU A 188 11.61 42.39 -31.65
CA LEU A 188 10.47 41.70 -32.25
C LEU A 188 9.99 40.63 -31.28
N THR A 189 8.71 40.67 -30.89
CA THR A 189 8.14 39.72 -29.92
C THR A 189 6.84 39.14 -30.45
N TYR A 190 6.66 37.82 -30.31
CA TYR A 190 5.45 37.12 -30.71
C TYR A 190 5.22 35.88 -29.84
N ASN A 191 3.95 35.51 -29.69
CA ASN A 191 3.53 34.36 -28.90
C ASN A 191 3.02 33.26 -29.82
N VAL A 192 3.58 32.08 -29.71
CA VAL A 192 3.08 30.87 -30.38
C VAL A 192 2.32 30.00 -29.39
N THR A 193 1.39 29.18 -29.86
CA THR A 193 0.61 28.27 -28.98
C THR A 193 0.91 26.81 -29.32
N SER A 194 1.21 26.01 -28.29
CA SER A 194 1.40 24.56 -28.45
C SER A 194 0.05 23.83 -28.49
N PRO A 195 -0.08 22.72 -29.25
CA PRO A 195 -1.28 21.88 -29.20
C PRO A 195 -1.54 21.35 -27.78
N PRO A 196 -2.80 21.15 -27.36
CA PRO A 196 -3.10 20.58 -26.03
C PRO A 196 -2.70 19.10 -25.90
N THR A 197 -2.42 18.42 -27.02
CA THR A 197 -2.10 16.99 -27.07
C THR A 197 -0.63 16.69 -26.82
N VAL A 198 0.26 17.69 -26.84
CA VAL A 198 1.71 17.47 -26.66
C VAL A 198 2.03 16.95 -25.26
N ILE A 199 3.18 16.29 -25.14
CA ILE A 199 3.65 15.63 -23.92
C ILE A 199 5.07 16.11 -23.59
N GLY A 200 5.52 15.90 -22.35
CA GLY A 200 6.82 16.31 -21.85
C GLY A 200 7.97 15.83 -22.74
N GLY A 201 8.95 16.71 -22.98
CA GLY A 201 10.12 16.45 -23.80
C GLY A 201 9.91 16.64 -25.31
N GLN A 202 8.67 16.73 -25.79
CA GLN A 202 8.42 17.06 -27.19
C GLN A 202 8.87 18.49 -27.50
N SER A 203 9.50 18.66 -28.65
CA SER A 203 10.04 19.95 -29.09
C SER A 203 9.33 20.44 -30.34
N ALA A 204 9.30 21.77 -30.52
CA ALA A 204 8.78 22.40 -31.71
C ALA A 204 9.69 23.53 -32.17
N VAL A 205 9.58 23.82 -33.45
CA VAL A 205 10.47 24.71 -34.18
C VAL A 205 9.65 25.61 -35.09
N GLY A 206 10.11 26.84 -35.30
CA GLY A 206 9.60 27.75 -36.32
C GLY A 206 10.64 28.80 -36.67
N THR A 207 10.52 29.42 -37.85
CA THR A 207 11.50 30.39 -38.34
C THR A 207 10.90 31.78 -38.45
N LEU A 208 11.64 32.80 -38.00
CA LEU A 208 11.42 34.19 -38.33
C LEU A 208 12.43 34.60 -39.40
N THR A 209 11.96 35.06 -40.54
CA THR A 209 12.83 35.63 -41.58
C THR A 209 12.68 37.14 -41.63
N ALA A 210 13.75 37.82 -42.01
CA ALA A 210 13.74 39.24 -42.35
C ALA A 210 14.44 39.44 -43.70
N THR A 211 13.74 40.02 -44.67
CA THR A 211 14.26 40.29 -46.02
C THR A 211 14.44 41.80 -46.24
N SER A 212 15.66 42.23 -46.48
CA SER A 212 16.05 43.62 -46.79
C SER A 212 15.64 44.02 -48.21
N SER A 213 14.84 45.07 -48.33
CA SER A 213 14.47 45.64 -49.63
C SER A 213 15.67 46.28 -50.34
N TYR A 214 16.57 46.92 -49.59
CA TYR A 214 17.75 47.57 -50.16
C TYR A 214 18.73 46.55 -50.75
N ILE A 215 19.05 45.48 -50.01
CA ILE A 215 20.00 44.45 -50.46
C ILE A 215 19.40 43.65 -51.64
N THR A 216 18.10 43.34 -51.60
CA THR A 216 17.40 42.72 -52.75
C THR A 216 17.53 43.56 -54.02
N SER A 217 17.43 44.88 -53.89
CA SER A 217 17.50 45.80 -55.04
C SER A 217 18.93 46.11 -55.48
N ASN A 218 19.94 45.87 -54.62
CA ASN A 218 21.35 46.16 -54.86
C ASN A 218 22.25 44.95 -54.55
N PRO A 219 22.07 43.82 -55.25
CA PRO A 219 22.76 42.57 -54.92
C PRO A 219 24.28 42.72 -55.07
N THR A 220 25.02 42.31 -54.03
CA THR A 220 26.49 42.25 -54.02
C THR A 220 26.92 40.81 -53.73
N ALA A 221 27.95 40.32 -54.40
CA ALA A 221 28.45 38.97 -54.16
C ALA A 221 28.89 38.80 -52.69
N GLY A 222 28.37 37.77 -52.02
CA GLY A 222 28.62 37.52 -50.60
C GLY A 222 27.68 38.24 -49.63
N ALA A 223 26.75 39.07 -50.11
CA ALA A 223 25.67 39.63 -49.29
C ALA A 223 24.36 38.84 -49.46
N THR A 224 23.65 38.56 -48.36
CA THR A 224 22.36 37.86 -48.37
C THR A 224 21.22 38.83 -48.07
N ALA A 225 20.19 38.83 -48.91
CA ALA A 225 19.04 39.72 -48.71
C ALA A 225 18.10 39.25 -47.60
N THR A 226 18.12 37.96 -47.27
CA THR A 226 17.26 37.35 -46.25
C THR A 226 18.13 36.70 -45.18
N LEU A 227 17.82 37.01 -43.92
CA LEU A 227 18.33 36.27 -42.76
C LEU A 227 17.20 35.50 -42.11
N VAL A 228 17.54 34.40 -41.45
CA VAL A 228 16.61 33.49 -40.77
C VAL A 228 17.06 33.33 -39.34
N ASN A 229 16.10 33.37 -38.43
CA ASN A 229 16.27 32.95 -37.05
C ASN A 229 15.32 31.81 -36.72
N GLU A 230 15.84 30.73 -36.13
CA GLU A 230 15.04 29.61 -35.69
C GLU A 230 14.59 29.75 -34.23
N ASN A 231 13.37 29.34 -33.93
CA ASN A 231 12.73 29.56 -32.63
C ASN A 231 12.26 28.22 -32.09
N GLN A 232 13.03 27.69 -31.14
CA GLN A 232 12.83 26.36 -30.59
C GLN A 232 12.23 26.42 -29.18
N ALA A 233 11.23 25.58 -28.92
CA ALA A 233 10.68 25.36 -27.60
C ALA A 233 10.61 23.85 -27.30
N ILE A 234 10.65 23.53 -26.02
CA ILE A 234 10.52 22.18 -25.49
C ILE A 234 9.41 22.18 -24.44
N VAL A 235 8.53 21.18 -24.49
CA VAL A 235 7.47 21.00 -23.50
C VAL A 235 8.10 20.57 -22.19
N LYS A 236 8.07 21.47 -21.20
CA LYS A 236 8.62 21.22 -19.87
C LYS A 236 7.47 20.98 -18.89
N LEU A 237 7.55 19.88 -18.16
CA LEU A 237 6.52 19.43 -17.22
C LEU A 237 7.19 18.86 -15.97
N PRO A 238 6.55 18.95 -14.80
CA PRO A 238 6.94 18.17 -13.63
C PRO A 238 6.98 16.67 -13.94
N VAL A 239 7.91 15.97 -13.30
CA VAL A 239 8.01 14.50 -13.37
C VAL A 239 8.02 14.01 -11.94
N PHE A 240 7.11 13.12 -11.56
CA PHE A 240 7.05 12.64 -10.18
C PHE A 240 7.62 11.23 -10.06
N ALA A 241 8.27 10.99 -8.94
CA ALA A 241 8.68 9.67 -8.48
C ALA A 241 8.14 9.46 -7.08
N ILE A 242 7.31 8.44 -6.90
CA ILE A 242 6.52 8.19 -5.69
C ILE A 242 6.92 6.86 -5.07
N THR A 243 7.47 6.92 -3.86
CA THR A 243 7.76 5.71 -3.08
C THR A 243 6.90 5.68 -1.83
N LYS A 244 6.15 4.59 -1.66
CA LYS A 244 5.30 4.35 -0.51
C LYS A 244 5.69 3.08 0.21
N THR A 245 6.15 3.26 1.44
CA THR A 245 6.70 2.19 2.28
C THR A 245 5.94 2.07 3.59
N ALA A 246 6.02 0.89 4.18
CA ALA A 246 5.60 0.63 5.54
C ALA A 246 6.78 0.09 6.34
N THR A 247 6.87 0.49 7.60
CA THR A 247 7.97 0.07 8.49
C THR A 247 7.93 -1.44 8.77
N SER A 248 6.74 -2.04 8.80
CA SER A 248 6.54 -3.48 8.86
C SER A 248 5.59 -3.94 7.77
N THR A 249 5.94 -5.04 7.12
CA THR A 249 5.15 -5.67 6.04
C THR A 249 4.41 -6.93 6.51
N ASN A 250 4.60 -7.34 7.77
CA ASN A 250 3.90 -8.45 8.39
C ASN A 250 3.33 -7.97 9.71
N ILE A 251 2.00 -7.86 9.77
CA ILE A 251 1.30 -7.34 10.93
C ILE A 251 0.52 -8.45 11.62
N ASP A 252 0.76 -8.62 12.91
CA ASP A 252 -0.02 -9.50 13.77
C ASP A 252 -1.36 -8.83 14.15
N LEU A 253 -2.46 -9.38 13.62
CA LEU A 253 -3.82 -8.93 13.91
C LEU A 253 -4.28 -9.33 15.32
N ASN A 254 -3.62 -10.26 16.00
CA ASN A 254 -3.93 -10.60 17.39
C ASN A 254 -3.25 -9.63 18.39
N ALA A 255 -2.33 -8.78 17.90
CA ALA A 255 -1.86 -7.53 18.48
C ALA A 255 -2.93 -6.78 19.30
N ASP A 256 -2.67 -6.21 20.48
CA ASP A 256 -3.69 -5.41 21.20
C ASP A 256 -4.17 -4.21 20.37
N ASN A 257 -3.25 -3.52 19.70
CA ASN A 257 -3.52 -2.36 18.84
C ASN A 257 -2.70 -2.47 17.54
N PRO A 258 -3.13 -3.33 16.58
CA PRO A 258 -2.38 -3.52 15.35
C PRO A 258 -2.42 -2.25 14.51
N SER A 259 -1.27 -1.88 13.96
CA SER A 259 -1.11 -0.64 13.21
C SER A 259 0.03 -0.74 12.20
N ILE A 260 0.01 0.14 11.19
CA ILE A 260 1.05 0.24 10.16
C ILE A 260 1.58 1.67 10.16
N ASP A 261 2.90 1.83 10.29
CA ASP A 261 3.56 3.12 10.12
C ASP A 261 3.98 3.27 8.65
N TYR A 262 3.37 4.23 7.95
CA TYR A 262 3.58 4.51 6.54
C TYR A 262 4.49 5.72 6.32
N SER A 263 5.27 5.68 5.24
CA SER A 263 6.02 6.81 4.69
C SER A 263 5.81 6.91 3.18
N ILE A 264 5.43 8.09 2.71
CA ILE A 264 5.32 8.43 1.28
C ILE A 264 6.41 9.45 0.98
N THR A 265 7.19 9.23 -0.07
CA THR A 265 8.07 10.25 -0.63
C THR A 265 7.63 10.58 -2.03
N VAL A 266 7.47 11.88 -2.32
CA VAL A 266 7.18 12.41 -3.65
C VAL A 266 8.36 13.27 -4.05
N LYS A 267 9.11 12.84 -5.07
CA LYS A 267 10.21 13.61 -5.66
C LYS A 267 9.76 14.20 -6.98
N ASN A 268 10.03 15.50 -7.22
CA ASN A 268 10.01 16.03 -8.57
C ASN A 268 11.33 15.64 -9.24
N ASP A 269 11.32 14.59 -10.05
CA ASP A 269 12.52 13.96 -10.56
C ASP A 269 13.15 14.75 -11.72
N GLY A 270 14.42 15.11 -11.55
CA GLY A 270 15.19 15.86 -12.54
C GLY A 270 16.01 15.02 -13.49
N THR A 271 15.79 13.70 -13.58
CA THR A 271 16.53 12.88 -14.56
C THR A 271 16.09 13.14 -15.99
N ALA A 272 14.83 13.54 -16.18
CA ALA A 272 14.32 14.00 -17.45
C ALA A 272 14.84 15.42 -17.75
N THR A 273 15.40 15.63 -18.94
CA THR A 273 15.92 16.94 -19.38
C THR A 273 14.83 18.02 -19.54
N TYR A 274 13.57 17.59 -19.58
CA TYR A 274 12.39 18.47 -19.67
C TYR A 274 11.73 18.74 -18.31
N ALA A 275 12.25 18.19 -17.21
CA ALA A 275 11.69 18.39 -15.89
C ALA A 275 11.56 19.89 -15.55
N ALA A 276 10.41 20.26 -14.98
CA ALA A 276 10.08 21.62 -14.56
C ALA A 276 9.71 21.66 -13.09
N ASP A 277 9.80 22.84 -12.47
CA ASP A 277 9.26 23.07 -11.14
C ASP A 277 7.73 22.85 -11.15
N ALA A 278 7.21 22.26 -10.09
CA ALA A 278 5.78 21.99 -9.90
C ALA A 278 5.19 22.95 -8.88
N VAL A 279 3.99 23.47 -9.15
CA VAL A 279 3.31 24.45 -8.30
C VAL A 279 1.85 24.05 -8.17
N GLY A 280 1.32 24.01 -6.94
CA GLY A 280 -0.08 23.67 -6.74
C GLY A 280 -0.36 22.16 -6.69
N VAL A 281 0.68 21.35 -6.53
CA VAL A 281 0.61 19.89 -6.49
C VAL A 281 -0.33 19.42 -5.36
N LEU A 282 -1.16 18.44 -5.69
CA LEU A 282 -2.00 17.70 -4.76
C LEU A 282 -1.42 16.30 -4.56
N ILE A 283 -1.16 15.94 -3.30
CA ILE A 283 -0.77 14.58 -2.92
C ILE A 283 -1.91 13.95 -2.14
N GLN A 284 -2.34 12.75 -2.54
CA GLN A 284 -3.41 12.01 -1.90
C GLN A 284 -3.03 10.57 -1.56
N ASP A 285 -3.68 10.05 -0.52
CA ASP A 285 -3.56 8.66 -0.10
C ASP A 285 -4.92 8.17 0.38
N LYS A 286 -5.53 7.29 -0.44
CA LYS A 286 -6.80 6.66 -0.12
C LYS A 286 -6.56 5.31 0.53
N LEU A 287 -6.68 5.27 1.86
CA LEU A 287 -6.40 4.09 2.65
C LEU A 287 -7.28 2.88 2.23
N PRO A 288 -6.74 1.65 2.24
CA PRO A 288 -7.52 0.43 2.09
C PRO A 288 -8.68 0.30 3.10
N ILE A 289 -9.67 -0.53 2.77
CA ILE A 289 -10.76 -0.87 3.69
C ILE A 289 -10.18 -1.45 4.99
N GLY A 290 -10.71 -0.99 6.12
CA GLY A 290 -10.27 -1.39 7.46
C GLY A 290 -9.04 -0.64 7.96
N LEU A 291 -8.49 0.32 7.20
CA LEU A 291 -7.40 1.20 7.66
C LEU A 291 -7.90 2.63 7.89
N THR A 292 -7.46 3.24 8.98
CA THR A 292 -7.77 4.65 9.34
C THR A 292 -6.55 5.34 9.91
N VAL A 293 -6.42 6.65 9.75
CA VAL A 293 -5.32 7.45 10.32
C VAL A 293 -5.47 7.50 11.85
N SER A 294 -4.49 6.91 12.54
CA SER A 294 -4.40 6.94 14.00
C SER A 294 -4.05 8.34 14.48
N GLY A 295 -4.89 8.93 15.33
CA GLY A 295 -4.70 10.30 15.84
C GLY A 295 -5.19 11.41 14.88
N GLY A 296 -5.82 11.05 13.76
CA GLY A 296 -6.41 11.98 12.80
C GLY A 296 -5.37 12.82 12.04
N ALA A 297 -5.84 13.87 11.37
CA ALA A 297 -5.03 14.70 10.48
C ALA A 297 -3.81 15.35 11.16
N SER A 298 -3.92 15.72 12.44
CA SER A 298 -2.83 16.32 13.23
C SER A 298 -1.66 15.36 13.51
N ALA A 299 -1.86 14.06 13.34
CA ALA A 299 -0.81 13.05 13.52
C ALA A 299 0.00 12.79 12.23
N ILE A 300 -0.36 13.45 11.12
CA ILE A 300 0.35 13.35 9.84
C ILE A 300 1.47 14.39 9.83
N THR A 301 2.69 13.96 9.54
CA THR A 301 3.84 14.86 9.41
C THR A 301 4.20 15.05 7.96
N VAL A 302 4.44 16.29 7.54
CA VAL A 302 4.92 16.64 6.20
C VAL A 302 6.23 17.40 6.34
N SER A 303 7.24 16.97 5.59
CA SER A 303 8.57 17.61 5.56
C SER A 303 9.15 17.58 4.16
N SER A 304 9.97 18.57 3.83
CA SER A 304 10.70 18.67 2.56
C SER A 304 12.21 18.57 2.78
N THR A 305 12.94 18.17 1.75
CA THR A 305 14.41 18.19 1.76
C THR A 305 15.00 19.60 1.64
N ASP A 306 14.24 20.56 1.11
CA ASP A 306 14.61 21.98 1.02
C ASP A 306 13.69 22.82 1.93
N GLY A 307 14.29 23.68 2.77
CA GLY A 307 13.56 24.57 3.68
C GLY A 307 12.79 25.71 2.98
N THR A 308 12.94 25.86 1.67
CA THR A 308 12.22 26.83 0.84
C THR A 308 10.99 26.25 0.14
N THR A 309 10.81 24.92 0.16
CA THR A 309 9.63 24.22 -0.37
C THR A 309 8.37 24.66 0.38
N ILE A 310 7.29 24.95 -0.37
CA ILE A 310 5.96 25.17 0.22
C ILE A 310 5.30 23.80 0.41
N ASN A 311 5.15 23.37 1.66
CA ASN A 311 4.57 22.08 2.02
C ASN A 311 3.04 21.98 1.79
N GLY A 312 2.44 23.02 1.19
CA GLY A 312 1.01 23.09 0.93
C GLY A 312 0.18 23.35 2.19
N THR A 313 -1.08 22.92 2.13
CA THR A 313 -2.03 23.00 3.22
C THR A 313 -1.67 22.03 4.34
N THR A 314 -2.18 22.29 5.56
CA THR A 314 -2.22 21.25 6.59
C THR A 314 -2.89 19.98 6.04
N PRO A 315 -2.36 18.78 6.33
CA PRO A 315 -2.99 17.53 5.90
C PRO A 315 -4.46 17.49 6.32
N THR A 316 -5.29 16.96 5.43
CA THR A 316 -6.70 16.71 5.71
C THR A 316 -6.97 15.21 5.66
N VAL A 317 -7.93 14.76 6.49
CA VAL A 317 -8.42 13.39 6.48
C VAL A 317 -9.93 13.46 6.31
N THR A 318 -10.42 13.01 5.17
CA THR A 318 -11.85 12.95 4.85
C THR A 318 -12.29 11.50 4.67
N THR A 319 -13.60 11.27 4.63
CA THR A 319 -14.15 9.96 4.26
C THR A 319 -14.58 10.00 2.79
N SER A 320 -14.09 9.07 1.99
CA SER A 320 -14.46 8.90 0.59
C SER A 320 -15.88 8.36 0.43
N THR A 321 -16.38 8.39 -0.81
CA THR A 321 -17.73 7.89 -1.16
C THR A 321 -17.93 6.40 -0.85
N ASP A 322 -16.86 5.60 -0.91
CA ASP A 322 -16.84 4.17 -0.56
C ASP A 322 -16.48 3.90 0.92
N GLY A 323 -16.51 4.94 1.78
CA GLY A 323 -16.36 4.82 3.23
C GLY A 323 -14.92 4.67 3.73
N ARG A 324 -13.92 4.78 2.85
CA ARG A 324 -12.49 4.73 3.22
C ARG A 324 -11.99 6.10 3.65
N GLN A 325 -10.86 6.17 4.35
CA GLN A 325 -10.24 7.46 4.64
C GLN A 325 -9.35 7.91 3.50
N LEU A 326 -9.42 9.20 3.18
CA LEU A 326 -8.63 9.88 2.16
C LEU A 326 -7.80 10.96 2.84
N ILE A 327 -6.48 10.82 2.75
CA ILE A 327 -5.52 11.85 3.14
C ILE A 327 -5.31 12.76 1.92
N ALA A 328 -5.28 14.07 2.13
CA ALA A 328 -4.95 15.03 1.07
C ALA A 328 -4.12 16.21 1.59
N ILE A 329 -3.11 16.59 0.81
CA ILE A 329 -2.25 17.75 1.01
C ILE A 329 -2.24 18.52 -0.31
N ASN A 330 -2.76 19.75 -0.32
CA ASN A 330 -2.94 20.54 -1.54
C ASN A 330 -1.99 21.75 -1.57
N GLY A 331 -1.72 22.29 -2.76
CA GLY A 331 -0.94 23.53 -2.90
C GLY A 331 0.56 23.33 -2.66
N VAL A 332 1.06 22.11 -2.84
CA VAL A 332 2.48 21.80 -2.69
C VAL A 332 3.26 22.45 -3.83
N THR A 333 4.45 22.98 -3.54
CA THR A 333 5.42 23.44 -4.56
C THR A 333 6.66 22.57 -4.45
N LEU A 334 7.13 22.00 -5.55
CA LEU A 334 8.32 21.14 -5.59
C LEU A 334 9.22 21.57 -6.74
N LYS A 335 10.40 22.11 -6.44
CA LYS A 335 11.39 22.38 -7.50
C LYS A 335 11.97 21.08 -8.04
N VAL A 336 12.54 21.12 -9.23
CA VAL A 336 13.24 19.97 -9.81
C VAL A 336 14.30 19.43 -8.83
N ASN A 337 14.27 18.11 -8.60
CA ASN A 337 15.04 17.33 -7.62
C ASN A 337 14.68 17.49 -6.14
N GLU A 338 13.67 18.29 -5.78
CA GLU A 338 13.18 18.34 -4.40
C GLU A 338 12.33 17.10 -4.06
N THR A 339 12.29 16.75 -2.77
CA THR A 339 11.49 15.64 -2.27
C THR A 339 10.67 16.07 -1.07
N MET A 340 9.38 15.74 -1.10
CA MET A 340 8.47 15.79 0.04
C MET A 340 8.36 14.41 0.68
N THR A 341 8.31 14.36 2.00
CA THR A 341 8.06 13.16 2.80
C THR A 341 6.83 13.37 3.66
N ILE A 342 5.91 12.40 3.62
CA ILE A 342 4.69 12.36 4.41
C ILE A 342 4.73 11.09 5.25
N THR A 343 4.59 11.21 6.56
CA THR A 343 4.51 10.03 7.43
C THR A 343 3.24 10.06 8.26
N PHE A 344 2.66 8.88 8.47
CA PHE A 344 1.46 8.72 9.28
C PHE A 344 1.33 7.28 9.77
N LYS A 345 0.56 7.09 10.83
CA LYS A 345 0.23 5.77 11.38
C LYS A 345 -1.19 5.40 11.03
N ALA A 346 -1.41 4.20 10.49
CA ALA A 346 -2.72 3.64 10.23
C ALA A 346 -3.11 2.63 11.32
N ALA A 347 -4.26 2.84 11.96
CA ALA A 347 -4.92 1.85 12.80
C ALA A 347 -5.68 0.84 11.94
N ILE A 348 -5.71 -0.43 12.37
CA ILE A 348 -6.34 -1.53 11.65
C ILE A 348 -7.61 -1.98 12.37
N ASP A 349 -8.74 -1.96 11.67
CA ASP A 349 -9.95 -2.68 12.05
C ASP A 349 -9.87 -4.14 11.59
N ARG A 350 -9.69 -5.03 12.57
CA ARG A 350 -9.54 -6.48 12.38
C ARG A 350 -10.76 -7.16 11.76
N THR A 351 -11.92 -6.52 11.83
CA THR A 351 -13.19 -7.09 11.36
C THR A 351 -13.45 -6.82 9.88
N THR A 352 -12.88 -5.74 9.35
CA THR A 352 -13.13 -5.27 7.98
C THR A 352 -11.89 -5.32 7.07
N VAL A 353 -10.68 -5.36 7.62
CA VAL A 353 -9.45 -5.45 6.83
C VAL A 353 -9.39 -6.76 6.04
N ASN A 354 -8.88 -6.70 4.81
CA ASN A 354 -8.62 -7.90 4.02
C ASN A 354 -7.43 -8.68 4.61
N LYS A 355 -7.72 -9.77 5.31
CA LYS A 355 -6.72 -10.62 5.98
C LYS A 355 -5.77 -11.34 5.03
N ALA A 356 -6.05 -11.39 3.72
CA ALA A 356 -5.12 -11.91 2.72
C ALA A 356 -3.97 -10.93 2.42
N GLY A 357 -4.13 -9.65 2.79
CA GLY A 357 -3.16 -8.58 2.57
C GLY A 357 -3.79 -7.37 1.91
N VAL A 358 -3.12 -6.22 2.03
CA VAL A 358 -3.51 -4.96 1.41
C VAL A 358 -2.28 -4.24 0.84
N THR A 359 -2.47 -3.54 -0.26
CA THR A 359 -1.49 -2.59 -0.79
C THR A 359 -2.12 -1.20 -0.69
N ASN A 360 -1.39 -0.26 -0.09
CA ASN A 360 -1.82 1.12 -0.01
C ASN A 360 -1.02 1.94 -1.03
N THR A 361 -1.67 2.78 -1.82
CA THR A 361 -1.07 3.55 -2.93
C THR A 361 -1.23 5.05 -2.68
N ALA A 362 -0.26 5.86 -3.06
CA ALA A 362 -0.35 7.31 -3.05
C ALA A 362 -0.49 7.81 -4.49
N GLU A 363 -1.23 8.88 -4.67
CA GLU A 363 -1.48 9.52 -5.96
C GLU A 363 -1.01 10.98 -5.89
N VAL A 364 -0.43 11.46 -6.98
CA VAL A 364 0.02 12.85 -7.15
C VAL A 364 -0.69 13.44 -8.34
N TYR A 365 -1.14 14.68 -8.21
CA TYR A 365 -1.85 15.41 -9.22
C TYR A 365 -1.27 16.81 -9.36
N ASP A 366 -1.18 17.27 -10.60
CA ASP A 366 -0.70 18.61 -10.93
C ASP A 366 -1.43 19.09 -12.20
N ASN A 367 -1.82 20.35 -12.24
CA ASN A 367 -2.11 21.00 -13.51
C ASN A 367 -0.83 21.73 -13.84
N TYR A 368 -0.18 21.45 -14.96
CA TYR A 368 1.12 22.05 -15.34
C TYR A 368 1.11 23.60 -15.43
N ASP A 369 -0.02 24.23 -15.11
CA ASP A 369 -0.19 25.64 -14.85
C ASP A 369 -0.24 25.93 -13.33
N ASN A 370 -0.67 27.13 -12.92
CA ASN A 370 -0.77 27.46 -11.50
C ASN A 370 -2.18 27.20 -10.93
N THR A 371 -3.02 26.42 -11.63
CA THR A 371 -4.38 26.15 -11.17
C THR A 371 -4.36 25.01 -10.14
N PRO A 372 -4.84 25.26 -8.91
CA PRO A 372 -4.82 24.22 -7.87
C PRO A 372 -5.73 23.04 -8.22
N VAL A 373 -5.28 21.82 -7.95
CA VAL A 373 -6.11 20.61 -8.06
C VAL A 373 -7.03 20.52 -6.83
N THR A 374 -8.29 20.12 -7.03
CA THR A 374 -9.24 19.93 -5.92
C THR A 374 -9.17 18.49 -5.40
N PRO A 375 -8.98 18.27 -4.08
CA PRO A 375 -9.01 16.93 -3.49
C PRO A 375 -10.34 16.21 -3.70
N GLY A 376 -10.28 14.91 -4.00
CA GLY A 376 -11.44 14.03 -4.08
C GLY A 376 -11.07 12.59 -4.38
N ASP A 377 -12.08 11.74 -4.63
CA ASP A 377 -11.89 10.33 -5.03
C ASP A 377 -11.38 10.18 -6.46
N ASN A 378 -11.64 11.18 -7.30
CA ASN A 378 -11.17 11.22 -8.69
C ASN A 378 -10.94 12.68 -9.10
N PRO A 379 -9.88 13.33 -8.61
CA PRO A 379 -9.53 14.68 -9.02
C PRO A 379 -9.37 14.77 -10.54
N THR A 380 -9.80 15.89 -11.10
CA THR A 380 -9.46 16.27 -12.47
C THR A 380 -8.13 17.01 -12.43
N ALA A 381 -7.14 16.49 -13.13
CA ALA A 381 -5.83 17.12 -13.29
C ALA A 381 -5.21 16.78 -14.64
N ASP A 382 -4.29 17.61 -15.11
CA ASP A 382 -3.57 17.37 -16.36
C ASP A 382 -2.45 16.33 -16.22
N ILE A 383 -1.79 16.31 -15.07
CA ILE A 383 -0.80 15.31 -14.68
C ILE A 383 -1.41 14.52 -13.53
N LYS A 384 -1.40 13.21 -13.68
CA LYS A 384 -1.74 12.27 -12.62
C LYS A 384 -0.65 11.22 -12.57
N ASP A 385 -0.21 10.87 -11.36
CA ASP A 385 0.77 9.82 -11.11
C ASP A 385 0.40 9.00 -9.88
N SER A 386 0.90 7.77 -9.77
CA SER A 386 0.49 6.82 -8.75
C SER A 386 1.59 5.82 -8.40
N SER A 387 1.84 5.65 -7.11
CA SER A 387 2.77 4.64 -6.59
C SER A 387 2.33 3.18 -6.84
N GLY A 388 1.11 2.96 -7.35
CA GLY A 388 0.54 1.66 -7.73
C GLY A 388 0.63 1.35 -9.23
N THR A 389 0.31 0.12 -9.62
CA THR A 389 0.45 -0.37 -11.02
C THR A 389 -0.66 0.10 -11.97
N SER A 390 -1.73 0.71 -11.47
CA SER A 390 -2.77 1.31 -12.28
C SER A 390 -2.29 2.68 -12.77
N ASN A 391 -1.58 2.68 -13.89
CA ASN A 391 -1.12 3.89 -14.55
C ASN A 391 -2.34 4.79 -14.84
N PRO A 392 -2.40 6.01 -14.31
CA PRO A 392 -3.39 6.97 -14.76
C PRO A 392 -3.16 7.26 -16.25
N THR A 393 -4.20 7.04 -17.05
CA THR A 393 -4.15 7.00 -18.52
C THR A 393 -3.90 8.37 -19.20
N ASP A 394 -3.44 9.39 -18.48
CA ASP A 394 -3.14 10.71 -19.05
C ASP A 394 -1.63 10.91 -19.17
N ALA A 395 -1.04 10.29 -20.18
CA ALA A 395 0.41 10.22 -20.40
C ALA A 395 0.99 11.53 -20.95
N LYS A 396 0.71 12.66 -20.31
CA LYS A 396 1.37 13.95 -20.61
C LYS A 396 2.84 13.95 -20.20
N VAL A 397 3.22 13.06 -19.31
CA VAL A 397 4.62 12.81 -18.92
C VAL A 397 4.97 11.39 -19.40
N PRO A 398 5.85 11.24 -20.42
CA PRO A 398 6.34 9.92 -20.81
C PRO A 398 7.00 9.21 -19.61
N ASN A 399 6.81 7.89 -19.49
CA ASN A 399 7.39 7.09 -18.40
C ASN A 399 8.88 7.42 -18.14
N ASP A 400 9.21 7.66 -16.88
CA ASP A 400 10.56 7.93 -16.35
C ASP A 400 11.64 6.94 -16.90
N PRO A 401 12.82 7.43 -17.31
CA PRO A 401 13.90 6.63 -17.87
C PRO A 401 14.64 5.66 -16.92
N THR A 402 14.29 5.53 -15.62
CA THR A 402 15.09 4.74 -14.65
C THR A 402 14.44 3.50 -13.99
N GLY A 403 13.24 3.06 -14.38
CA GLY A 403 12.63 1.84 -13.80
C GLY A 403 11.49 1.23 -14.61
N THR A 404 11.10 -0.03 -14.34
CA THR A 404 10.18 -0.86 -15.16
C THR A 404 8.68 -0.48 -15.08
N GLY A 405 8.39 0.81 -14.92
CA GLY A 405 7.08 1.48 -14.91
C GLY A 405 7.32 2.99 -14.76
N ALA A 406 6.36 3.84 -15.16
CA ALA A 406 6.48 5.30 -15.02
C ALA A 406 6.96 5.69 -13.60
N GLY A 407 7.92 6.62 -13.49
CA GLY A 407 8.36 7.24 -12.23
C GLY A 407 9.30 6.44 -11.32
N GLY A 408 9.57 5.15 -11.56
CA GLY A 408 10.23 4.32 -10.54
C GLY A 408 9.36 4.09 -9.30
N ASP A 409 8.05 4.19 -9.51
CA ASP A 409 7.03 4.19 -8.48
C ASP A 409 6.87 2.86 -7.76
N THR A 410 6.76 2.89 -6.43
CA THR A 410 6.65 1.68 -5.62
C THR A 410 5.64 1.80 -4.49
N SER A 411 4.89 0.72 -4.27
CA SER A 411 4.05 0.53 -3.09
C SER A 411 4.37 -0.79 -2.43
N THR A 412 4.38 -0.80 -1.11
CA THR A 412 4.63 -2.02 -0.33
C THR A 412 3.33 -2.73 0.03
N THR A 413 3.26 -4.03 -0.24
CA THR A 413 2.16 -4.90 0.22
C THR A 413 2.33 -5.26 1.69
N ILE A 414 1.25 -5.14 2.45
CA ILE A 414 1.15 -5.55 3.85
C ILE A 414 0.45 -6.90 3.92
N ASN A 415 1.08 -7.84 4.60
CA ASN A 415 0.52 -9.14 4.92
C ASN A 415 0.07 -9.16 6.39
N PHE A 416 -1.00 -9.90 6.65
CA PHE A 416 -1.57 -10.01 7.98
C PHE A 416 -1.44 -11.44 8.50
N SER A 417 -1.06 -11.57 9.77
CA SER A 417 -1.11 -12.82 10.52
C SER A 417 -2.25 -12.76 11.51
N ASP A 418 -3.11 -13.76 11.50
CA ASP A 418 -4.21 -13.96 12.45
C ASP A 418 -4.19 -15.42 12.86
N ARG A 419 -3.60 -15.71 14.01
CA ARG A 419 -3.50 -17.04 14.60
C ARG A 419 -4.62 -17.23 15.60
N SER A 420 -5.47 -18.21 15.36
CA SER A 420 -6.60 -18.49 16.24
C SER A 420 -6.96 -19.97 16.22
N LEU A 421 -7.08 -20.58 17.40
CA LEU A 421 -7.37 -21.99 17.59
C LEU A 421 -8.54 -22.17 18.54
N THR A 422 -9.37 -23.19 18.31
CA THR A 422 -10.42 -23.60 19.23
C THR A 422 -10.26 -25.07 19.60
N LEU A 423 -10.72 -25.42 20.80
CA LEU A 423 -10.75 -26.77 21.34
C LEU A 423 -12.15 -27.05 21.89
N THR A 424 -12.81 -28.11 21.39
CA THR A 424 -14.18 -28.50 21.79
C THR A 424 -14.29 -30.00 22.04
N GLY A 425 -15.38 -30.49 22.63
CA GLY A 425 -15.64 -31.94 22.80
C GLY A 425 -15.81 -32.44 24.25
N GLY A 426 -16.00 -31.54 25.22
CA GLY A 426 -16.25 -31.90 26.61
C GLY A 426 -17.48 -32.79 26.77
N THR A 427 -17.33 -33.97 27.36
CA THR A 427 -18.43 -34.92 27.58
C THR A 427 -18.33 -35.61 28.94
N SER A 428 -19.42 -36.23 29.37
CA SER A 428 -19.47 -37.05 30.58
C SER A 428 -19.62 -38.53 30.23
N ALA A 429 -18.91 -39.39 30.95
CA ALA A 429 -19.02 -40.85 30.84
C ALA A 429 -19.29 -41.50 32.19
N GLU A 430 -19.64 -42.79 32.18
CA GLU A 430 -19.81 -43.58 33.39
C GLU A 430 -18.82 -44.76 33.40
N LEU A 431 -18.11 -44.93 34.51
CA LEU A 431 -17.20 -46.07 34.73
C LEU A 431 -17.48 -46.73 36.09
N PRO A 432 -17.19 -48.05 36.23
CA PRO A 432 -17.19 -48.72 37.53
C PRO A 432 -16.05 -48.23 38.41
N PRO A 433 -16.06 -48.42 39.76
CA PRO A 433 -14.95 -48.05 40.66
C PRO A 433 -13.55 -48.45 40.20
N LYS A 434 -13.45 -49.58 39.49
CA LYS A 434 -12.25 -50.04 38.83
C LYS A 434 -12.62 -50.55 37.44
N SER A 435 -12.06 -49.97 36.40
CA SER A 435 -12.31 -50.38 35.02
C SER A 435 -11.14 -51.21 34.45
N THR A 436 -11.43 -52.02 33.43
CA THR A 436 -10.38 -52.67 32.63
C THR A 436 -9.70 -51.66 31.72
N ALA A 437 -8.63 -52.08 31.02
CA ALA A 437 -7.93 -51.25 30.04
C ALA A 437 -8.80 -50.73 28.88
N ALA A 438 -10.02 -51.28 28.71
CA ALA A 438 -10.97 -50.80 27.71
C ALA A 438 -11.52 -49.39 28.05
N GLY A 439 -11.69 -49.06 29.34
CA GLY A 439 -12.06 -47.73 29.82
C GLY A 439 -13.22 -47.06 29.08
N VAL A 440 -13.17 -45.72 29.02
CA VAL A 440 -13.99 -44.90 28.14
C VAL A 440 -13.11 -44.00 27.26
N THR A 441 -13.51 -43.79 26.01
CA THR A 441 -12.79 -42.92 25.08
C THR A 441 -13.40 -41.53 25.06
N TYR A 442 -12.58 -40.52 25.34
CA TYR A 442 -12.90 -39.11 25.12
C TYR A 442 -12.32 -38.63 23.79
N THR A 443 -13.00 -37.69 23.13
CA THR A 443 -12.55 -37.10 21.86
C THR A 443 -12.74 -35.59 21.88
N GLN A 444 -11.66 -34.86 21.63
CA GLN A 444 -11.67 -33.42 21.46
C GLN A 444 -11.40 -33.04 20.01
N THR A 445 -12.02 -31.98 19.53
CA THR A 445 -11.78 -31.40 18.21
C THR A 445 -10.95 -30.12 18.36
N ILE A 446 -9.88 -30.02 17.58
CA ILE A 446 -9.05 -28.85 17.42
C ILE A 446 -9.36 -28.23 16.06
N THR A 447 -9.68 -26.94 16.02
CA THR A 447 -9.94 -26.23 14.77
C THR A 447 -9.04 -25.01 14.67
N ASN A 448 -8.32 -24.87 13.55
CA ASN A 448 -7.63 -23.65 13.20
C ASN A 448 -8.60 -22.68 12.52
N THR A 449 -8.91 -21.59 13.22
CA THR A 449 -9.82 -20.52 12.76
C THR A 449 -9.08 -19.30 12.27
N GLY A 450 -7.74 -19.29 12.40
CA GLY A 450 -6.87 -18.23 11.89
C GLY A 450 -6.56 -18.37 10.39
N ASN A 451 -5.81 -17.42 9.84
CA ASN A 451 -5.35 -17.41 8.44
C ASN A 451 -3.96 -18.05 8.25
N ASN A 452 -3.24 -18.36 9.33
CA ASN A 452 -1.95 -19.04 9.29
C ASN A 452 -2.07 -20.54 9.56
N PRO A 453 -1.23 -21.40 8.94
CA PRO A 453 -1.08 -22.78 9.38
C PRO A 453 -0.42 -22.86 10.76
N GLU A 454 -0.88 -23.78 11.60
CA GLU A 454 -0.36 -24.01 12.95
C GLU A 454 0.52 -25.25 12.99
N THR A 455 1.75 -25.12 13.50
CA THR A 455 2.74 -26.22 13.59
C THR A 455 3.29 -26.33 15.00
N GLY A 456 3.81 -27.51 15.36
CA GLY A 456 4.37 -27.75 16.69
C GLY A 456 3.35 -27.69 17.83
N LEU A 457 2.06 -27.90 17.51
CA LEU A 457 0.98 -27.95 18.49
C LEU A 457 1.24 -29.07 19.50
N LYS A 458 0.93 -28.79 20.77
CA LYS A 458 0.99 -29.78 21.85
C LYS A 458 -0.34 -29.85 22.57
N VAL A 459 -0.65 -31.00 23.15
CA VAL A 459 -1.82 -31.19 24.01
C VAL A 459 -1.37 -31.76 25.34
N ALA A 460 -1.85 -31.16 26.43
CA ALA A 460 -1.70 -31.71 27.78
C ALA A 460 -3.04 -32.30 28.22
N ILE A 461 -3.01 -33.52 28.75
CA ILE A 461 -4.18 -34.17 29.35
C ILE A 461 -3.81 -34.48 30.79
N THR A 462 -4.42 -33.76 31.73
CA THR A 462 -4.01 -33.76 33.14
C THR A 462 -5.18 -34.04 34.06
N ASP A 463 -4.91 -34.71 35.16
CA ASP A 463 -5.80 -34.79 36.31
C ASP A 463 -5.33 -33.79 37.37
N THR A 464 -5.95 -32.62 37.40
CA THR A 464 -5.55 -31.53 38.31
C THR A 464 -6.03 -31.74 39.74
N ALA A 465 -7.00 -32.64 39.97
CA ALA A 465 -7.56 -32.92 41.28
C ALA A 465 -6.96 -34.16 41.96
N GLY A 466 -6.06 -34.90 41.27
CA GLY A 466 -5.42 -36.09 41.83
C GLY A 466 -6.40 -37.25 42.06
N ASN A 467 -7.35 -37.41 41.16
CA ASN A 467 -8.31 -38.51 41.14
C ASN A 467 -7.63 -39.85 40.79
N ASN A 468 -8.41 -40.94 40.80
CA ASN A 468 -7.92 -42.29 40.55
C ASN A 468 -7.96 -42.65 39.06
N ILE A 469 -7.74 -41.68 38.17
CA ILE A 469 -7.80 -41.91 36.72
C ILE A 469 -6.43 -42.16 36.10
N ASN A 470 -6.40 -42.93 35.02
CA ASN A 470 -5.23 -43.10 34.18
C ASN A 470 -5.59 -42.88 32.71
N VAL A 471 -4.75 -42.12 32.00
CA VAL A 471 -4.94 -41.76 30.59
C VAL A 471 -4.02 -42.61 29.72
N THR A 472 -4.60 -43.31 28.78
CA THR A 472 -3.89 -44.21 27.85
C THR A 472 -4.38 -44.02 26.41
N ASN A 473 -3.67 -44.61 25.44
CA ASN A 473 -4.07 -44.63 24.02
C ASN A 473 -4.39 -43.25 23.41
N VAL A 474 -3.54 -42.26 23.70
CA VAL A 474 -3.70 -40.92 23.10
C VAL A 474 -3.39 -41.00 21.60
N VAL A 475 -4.36 -40.62 20.77
CA VAL A 475 -4.28 -40.68 19.31
C VAL A 475 -4.74 -39.35 18.74
N TYR A 476 -3.95 -38.80 17.82
CA TYR A 476 -4.36 -37.70 16.95
C TYR A 476 -4.88 -38.24 15.62
N THR A 477 -6.00 -37.70 15.14
CA THR A 477 -6.48 -37.89 13.77
C THR A 477 -6.36 -36.56 13.03
N ALA A 478 -5.51 -36.54 12.00
CA ALA A 478 -5.30 -35.37 11.15
C ALA A 478 -6.52 -35.10 10.24
N PRO A 479 -6.66 -33.90 9.65
CA PRO A 479 -7.79 -33.56 8.76
C PRO A 479 -7.99 -34.52 7.58
N ASN A 480 -6.92 -35.16 7.11
CA ASN A 480 -6.96 -36.15 6.03
C ASN A 480 -7.34 -37.57 6.50
N GLY A 481 -7.69 -37.75 7.78
CA GLY A 481 -8.03 -39.03 8.39
C GLY A 481 -6.85 -39.86 8.90
N THR A 482 -5.61 -39.39 8.72
CA THR A 482 -4.42 -40.12 9.21
C THR A 482 -4.42 -40.18 10.73
N ARG A 483 -4.28 -41.38 11.29
CA ARG A 483 -4.25 -41.61 12.73
C ARG A 483 -2.82 -41.83 13.21
N THR A 484 -2.44 -41.16 14.30
CA THR A 484 -1.12 -41.28 14.92
C THR A 484 -1.25 -41.42 16.43
N THR A 485 -0.73 -42.52 16.98
CA THR A 485 -0.60 -42.69 18.43
C THR A 485 0.49 -41.78 18.96
N LEU A 486 0.18 -41.01 19.99
CA LEU A 486 1.08 -40.03 20.59
C LEU A 486 1.74 -40.63 21.83
N THR A 487 3.00 -40.29 22.04
CA THR A 487 3.74 -40.61 23.25
C THR A 487 3.87 -39.35 24.10
N ALA A 488 3.64 -39.49 25.40
CA ALA A 488 3.77 -38.37 26.34
C ALA A 488 5.25 -38.08 26.61
N ASP A 489 5.59 -36.82 26.81
CA ASP A 489 6.86 -36.44 27.42
C ASP A 489 6.83 -36.65 28.95
N ALA A 490 7.92 -36.29 29.62
CA ALA A 490 8.06 -36.43 31.07
C ALA A 490 6.98 -35.66 31.89
N ASN A 491 6.26 -34.72 31.26
CA ASN A 491 5.22 -33.89 31.88
C ASN A 491 3.82 -34.23 31.39
N GLN A 492 3.61 -35.40 30.78
CA GLN A 492 2.31 -35.83 30.21
C GLN A 492 1.80 -34.90 29.09
N VAL A 493 2.72 -34.29 28.34
CA VAL A 493 2.40 -33.46 27.17
C VAL A 493 2.69 -34.24 25.89
N TYR A 494 1.75 -34.20 24.95
CA TYR A 494 1.82 -34.93 23.69
C TYR A 494 2.02 -33.95 22.53
N THR A 495 2.98 -34.24 21.66
CA THR A 495 3.22 -33.42 20.46
C THR A 495 2.33 -33.89 19.31
N ILE A 496 1.59 -32.97 18.70
CA ILE A 496 0.75 -33.23 17.54
C ILE A 496 1.64 -33.16 16.28
N PRO A 497 1.66 -34.21 15.44
CA PRO A 497 2.50 -34.23 14.25
C PRO A 497 1.93 -33.34 13.13
N GLY A 498 2.85 -32.73 12.37
CA GLY A 498 2.53 -31.98 11.15
C GLY A 498 1.98 -30.57 11.41
N SER A 499 1.28 -30.05 10.40
CA SER A 499 0.65 -28.73 10.40
C SER A 499 -0.88 -28.84 10.34
N LEU A 500 -1.58 -27.98 11.06
CA LEU A 500 -3.02 -27.77 10.91
C LEU A 500 -3.24 -26.52 10.04
N ALA A 501 -3.63 -26.72 8.78
CA ALA A 501 -3.89 -25.63 7.83
C ALA A 501 -5.04 -24.72 8.32
N SER A 502 -5.11 -23.49 7.79
CA SER A 502 -6.24 -22.58 8.06
C SER A 502 -7.58 -23.23 7.69
N GLY A 503 -8.56 -23.11 8.58
CA GLY A 503 -9.89 -23.72 8.44
C GLY A 503 -9.95 -25.23 8.68
N ALA A 504 -8.81 -25.91 8.89
CA ALA A 504 -8.77 -27.35 9.06
C ALA A 504 -9.06 -27.79 10.50
N THR A 505 -9.56 -29.02 10.65
CA THR A 505 -9.89 -29.64 11.93
C THR A 505 -9.14 -30.95 12.14
N GLY A 506 -8.55 -31.13 13.32
CA GLY A 506 -8.01 -32.43 13.77
C GLY A 506 -8.69 -32.87 15.07
N THR A 507 -8.56 -34.14 15.43
CA THR A 507 -9.14 -34.67 16.68
C THR A 507 -8.11 -35.36 17.56
N ILE A 508 -8.23 -35.18 18.87
CA ILE A 508 -7.45 -35.89 19.89
C ILE A 508 -8.41 -36.84 20.61
N SER A 509 -8.17 -38.15 20.51
CA SER A 509 -8.91 -39.17 21.24
C SER A 509 -8.01 -39.90 22.23
N TYR A 510 -8.51 -40.24 23.40
CA TYR A 510 -7.76 -40.96 24.43
C TYR A 510 -8.69 -41.76 25.33
N THR A 511 -8.17 -42.81 25.96
CA THR A 511 -8.90 -43.69 26.88
C THR A 511 -8.62 -43.30 28.32
N VAL A 512 -9.67 -43.12 29.11
CA VAL A 512 -9.62 -42.94 30.56
C VAL A 512 -10.08 -44.23 31.24
N VAL A 513 -9.31 -44.67 32.23
CA VAL A 513 -9.68 -45.76 33.14
C VAL A 513 -9.66 -45.25 34.57
N THR A 514 -10.46 -45.84 35.45
CA THR A 514 -10.46 -45.54 36.89
C THR A 514 -9.89 -46.72 37.68
N THR A 515 -9.15 -46.41 38.76
CA THR A 515 -8.27 -47.35 39.47
C THR A 515 -8.68 -47.65 40.91
N GLY A 516 -9.81 -47.11 41.37
CA GLY A 516 -10.35 -47.37 42.72
C GLY A 516 -11.29 -46.29 43.26
N ALA A 517 -12.05 -45.62 42.41
CA ALA A 517 -12.87 -44.50 42.82
C ALA A 517 -14.13 -44.92 43.59
N THR A 518 -14.67 -44.03 44.43
CA THR A 518 -15.84 -44.34 45.26
C THR A 518 -17.14 -44.23 44.44
N ILE A 519 -18.06 -45.19 44.58
CA ILE A 519 -19.36 -45.14 43.89
C ILE A 519 -20.11 -43.86 44.29
N GLY A 520 -20.65 -43.14 43.32
CA GLY A 520 -21.41 -41.90 43.54
C GLY A 520 -20.57 -40.63 43.47
N THR A 521 -19.25 -40.72 43.27
CA THR A 521 -18.39 -39.55 43.01
C THR A 521 -18.16 -39.32 41.52
N SER A 522 -17.48 -38.22 41.19
CA SER A 522 -17.02 -37.91 39.84
C SER A 522 -15.52 -37.63 39.83
N GLU A 523 -14.86 -38.02 38.75
CA GLU A 523 -13.44 -37.75 38.48
C GLU A 523 -13.34 -36.86 37.24
N THR A 524 -12.39 -35.93 37.22
CA THR A 524 -12.26 -34.95 36.13
C THR A 524 -10.88 -34.97 35.52
N ASN A 525 -10.81 -34.83 34.21
CA ASN A 525 -9.55 -34.60 33.51
C ASN A 525 -9.68 -33.40 32.57
N THR A 526 -8.62 -32.60 32.53
CA THR A 526 -8.56 -31.35 31.76
C THR A 526 -7.69 -31.55 30.53
N VAL A 527 -8.17 -31.10 29.37
CA VAL A 527 -7.43 -31.04 28.12
C VAL A 527 -7.06 -29.58 27.82
N ARG A 528 -5.76 -29.34 27.63
CA ARG A 528 -5.22 -28.04 27.24
C ARG A 528 -4.48 -28.14 25.92
N LEU A 529 -4.92 -27.38 24.92
CA LEU A 529 -4.14 -27.18 23.71
C LEU A 529 -3.07 -26.11 23.96
N ILE A 530 -1.85 -26.38 23.51
CA ILE A 530 -0.68 -25.53 23.70
C ILE A 530 -0.14 -25.20 22.30
N PRO A 531 -0.47 -24.02 21.76
CA PRO A 531 0.09 -23.56 20.50
C PRO A 531 1.59 -23.26 20.62
N ALA A 532 2.33 -23.37 19.51
CA ALA A 532 3.73 -23.00 19.48
C ALA A 532 3.90 -21.47 19.49
N SER A 533 4.94 -20.98 20.17
CA SER A 533 5.36 -19.58 20.05
C SER A 533 6.04 -19.37 18.69
N VAL A 534 5.62 -18.33 17.97
CA VAL A 534 6.20 -17.93 16.69
C VAL A 534 6.60 -16.47 16.80
N THR A 535 7.88 -16.17 16.54
CA THR A 535 8.45 -14.82 16.65
C THR A 535 7.64 -13.80 15.85
N GLY A 536 7.32 -12.66 16.46
CA GLY A 536 6.57 -11.59 15.80
C GLY A 536 5.05 -11.80 15.75
N THR A 537 4.52 -12.86 16.37
CA THR A 537 3.08 -13.12 16.47
C THR A 537 2.65 -13.40 17.91
N THR A 538 1.41 -13.07 18.23
CA THR A 538 0.77 -13.43 19.49
C THR A 538 0.45 -14.91 19.49
N THR A 539 0.73 -15.58 20.60
CA THR A 539 0.40 -17.01 20.76
C THR A 539 -1.10 -17.15 21.05
N PRO A 540 -1.84 -17.99 20.30
CA PRO A 540 -3.28 -18.16 20.55
C PRO A 540 -3.57 -18.62 21.99
N ILE A 541 -4.57 -18.00 22.61
CA ILE A 541 -5.10 -18.45 23.90
C ILE A 541 -6.28 -19.37 23.61
N VAL A 542 -6.15 -20.64 24.01
CA VAL A 542 -7.19 -21.65 23.79
C VAL A 542 -7.75 -22.08 25.14
N PRO A 543 -9.05 -21.89 25.41
CA PRO A 543 -9.68 -22.38 26.62
C PRO A 543 -9.50 -23.89 26.80
N THR A 544 -9.34 -24.32 28.05
CA THR A 544 -9.28 -25.74 28.39
C THR A 544 -10.65 -26.40 28.26
N VAL A 545 -10.65 -27.71 28.04
CA VAL A 545 -11.88 -28.50 28.07
C VAL A 545 -11.79 -29.55 29.17
N ASP A 546 -12.77 -29.59 30.05
CA ASP A 546 -12.87 -30.59 31.10
C ASP A 546 -13.80 -31.73 30.69
N ASN A 547 -13.38 -32.94 31.02
CA ASN A 547 -14.16 -34.16 30.87
C ASN A 547 -14.46 -34.74 32.25
N THR A 548 -15.66 -35.30 32.41
CA THR A 548 -16.12 -35.85 33.69
C THR A 548 -16.42 -37.33 33.56
N THR A 549 -15.86 -38.15 34.44
CA THR A 549 -16.19 -39.56 34.62
C THR A 549 -17.00 -39.71 35.89
N ASN A 550 -18.25 -40.15 35.78
CA ASN A 550 -19.10 -40.47 36.93
C ASN A 550 -18.88 -41.93 37.35
N VAL A 551 -18.61 -42.14 38.64
CA VAL A 551 -18.34 -43.48 39.16
C VAL A 551 -19.67 -44.13 39.56
N LYS A 552 -20.06 -45.18 38.83
CA LYS A 552 -21.32 -45.90 39.01
C LYS A 552 -21.06 -47.37 39.33
N GLY A 553 -21.99 -48.05 39.98
CA GLY A 553 -21.82 -49.45 40.35
C GLY A 553 -23.05 -50.01 41.05
N LEU A 554 -22.83 -50.95 41.97
CA LEU A 554 -23.89 -51.48 42.80
C LEU A 554 -24.01 -50.68 44.10
N ALA A 555 -25.16 -50.06 44.33
CA ALA A 555 -25.51 -49.47 45.62
C ALA A 555 -26.39 -50.45 46.40
N LEU A 556 -26.03 -50.71 47.66
CA LEU A 556 -26.82 -51.56 48.55
C LEU A 556 -27.53 -50.71 49.61
N LEU A 557 -28.83 -50.95 49.77
CA LEU A 557 -29.62 -50.39 50.86
C LEU A 557 -30.31 -51.52 51.62
N LYS A 558 -29.92 -51.71 52.88
CA LYS A 558 -30.57 -52.65 53.79
C LYS A 558 -31.60 -51.92 54.63
N THR A 559 -32.80 -52.48 54.67
CA THR A 559 -33.92 -51.99 55.47
C THR A 559 -34.49 -53.13 56.30
N GLN A 560 -35.19 -52.78 57.38
CA GLN A 560 -35.75 -53.74 58.31
C GLN A 560 -37.15 -53.33 58.77
N ALA A 561 -37.99 -54.30 59.11
CA ALA A 561 -39.31 -54.11 59.70
C ALA A 561 -39.61 -55.20 60.74
N ILE A 562 -40.46 -54.90 61.73
CA ILE A 562 -40.96 -55.89 62.70
C ILE A 562 -42.28 -56.47 62.20
N GLN A 563 -42.33 -57.80 62.13
CA GLN A 563 -43.55 -58.58 61.99
C GLN A 563 -43.87 -59.26 63.32
N LYS A 564 -44.92 -58.79 64.00
CA LYS A 564 -45.34 -59.35 65.27
C LYS A 564 -45.73 -60.82 65.13
N PHE A 565 -45.27 -61.65 66.07
CA PHE A 565 -45.56 -63.09 66.13
C PHE A 565 -45.24 -63.89 64.86
N CYS A 566 -44.47 -63.34 63.92
CA CYS A 566 -44.17 -63.97 62.62
C CYS A 566 -45.43 -64.30 61.78
N THR A 567 -46.50 -63.52 61.90
CA THR A 567 -47.75 -63.72 61.14
C THR A 567 -48.11 -62.51 60.28
N GLY A 568 -48.67 -62.73 59.08
CA GLY A 568 -49.19 -61.68 58.19
C GLY A 568 -48.41 -61.43 56.89
N GLU A 569 -48.86 -60.46 56.09
CA GLU A 569 -48.28 -60.11 54.79
C GLU A 569 -47.07 -59.17 54.91
N VAL A 570 -45.89 -59.67 54.56
CA VAL A 570 -44.60 -58.96 54.70
C VAL A 570 -44.46 -57.71 53.81
N ASN A 571 -45.22 -57.63 52.71
CA ASN A 571 -45.19 -56.48 51.80
C ASN A 571 -45.95 -55.26 52.34
N SER A 572 -46.77 -55.43 53.39
CA SER A 572 -47.54 -54.35 54.03
C SER A 572 -46.78 -53.65 55.17
N LEU A 573 -45.59 -54.15 55.51
CA LEU A 573 -44.79 -53.64 56.62
C LEU A 573 -44.14 -52.30 56.28
N THR A 574 -43.96 -51.44 57.29
CA THR A 574 -43.16 -50.22 57.17
C THR A 574 -41.69 -50.54 57.40
N TYR A 575 -40.88 -50.39 56.35
CA TYR A 575 -39.45 -50.64 56.39
C TYR A 575 -38.67 -49.38 56.78
N THR A 576 -37.70 -49.52 57.68
CA THR A 576 -36.78 -48.45 58.08
C THR A 576 -35.35 -48.76 57.62
N GLY A 577 -34.67 -47.79 57.00
CA GLY A 577 -33.28 -47.90 56.55
C GLY A 577 -32.27 -47.11 57.39
N THR A 578 -32.68 -46.53 58.51
CA THR A 578 -31.78 -45.80 59.43
C THR A 578 -31.29 -46.73 60.54
N GLU A 579 -30.17 -46.40 61.21
CA GLU A 579 -29.61 -47.13 62.37
C GLU A 579 -30.51 -47.12 63.62
N LYS A 580 -31.83 -46.90 63.45
CA LYS A 580 -32.78 -46.86 64.54
C LYS A 580 -33.00 -48.28 65.06
N SER A 581 -32.77 -48.47 66.36
CA SER A 581 -33.08 -49.71 67.04
C SER A 581 -34.56 -50.04 66.89
N LEU A 582 -34.86 -51.27 66.48
CA LEU A 582 -36.19 -51.84 66.48
C LEU A 582 -36.39 -52.59 67.81
N GLU A 583 -37.45 -52.29 68.54
CA GLU A 583 -37.81 -53.01 69.77
C GLU A 583 -38.69 -54.21 69.44
N ALA A 584 -38.09 -55.40 69.45
CA ALA A 584 -38.78 -56.67 69.22
C ALA A 584 -38.76 -57.54 70.49
N ILE A 585 -39.83 -58.29 70.73
CA ILE A 585 -39.92 -59.25 71.84
C ILE A 585 -39.66 -60.68 71.36
N PRO A 586 -39.27 -61.63 72.25
CA PRO A 586 -39.19 -63.03 71.89
C PRO A 586 -40.49 -63.52 71.24
N GLY A 587 -40.36 -64.17 70.08
CA GLY A 587 -41.49 -64.60 69.25
C GLY A 587 -41.80 -63.70 68.05
N ASP A 588 -41.32 -62.45 68.02
CA ASP A 588 -41.43 -61.58 66.84
C ASP A 588 -40.44 -61.95 65.73
N CYS A 589 -40.73 -61.50 64.51
CA CYS A 589 -39.88 -61.66 63.36
C CYS A 589 -39.37 -60.31 62.84
N ILE A 590 -38.08 -60.22 62.54
CA ILE A 590 -37.49 -59.11 61.76
C ILE A 590 -37.48 -59.52 60.30
N VAL A 591 -38.12 -58.71 59.45
CA VAL A 591 -38.07 -58.85 58.01
C VAL A 591 -36.98 -57.93 57.49
N TYR A 592 -35.91 -58.50 56.95
CA TYR A 592 -34.85 -57.76 56.29
C TYR A 592 -35.11 -57.69 54.80
N ARG A 593 -34.88 -56.50 54.23
CA ARG A 593 -34.94 -56.26 52.79
C ARG A 593 -33.68 -55.53 52.36
N ILE A 594 -32.92 -56.15 51.45
CA ILE A 594 -31.72 -55.57 50.83
C ILE A 594 -32.06 -55.26 49.38
N ALA A 595 -32.02 -53.98 49.04
CA ALA A 595 -32.12 -53.47 47.68
C ALA A 595 -30.72 -53.30 47.10
N ALA A 596 -30.46 -53.95 45.97
CA ALA A 596 -29.22 -53.89 45.22
C ALA A 596 -29.48 -53.16 43.90
N THR A 597 -29.17 -51.86 43.88
CA THR A 597 -29.49 -50.96 42.77
C THR A 597 -28.27 -50.78 41.88
N ASN A 598 -28.45 -51.06 40.59
CA ASN A 598 -27.46 -50.71 39.57
C ASN A 598 -27.57 -49.21 39.26
N THR A 599 -26.54 -48.44 39.61
CA THR A 599 -26.56 -46.98 39.45
C THR A 599 -26.07 -46.51 38.07
N PHE A 600 -25.70 -47.42 37.16
CA PHE A 600 -25.42 -47.06 35.77
C PHE A 600 -26.71 -46.67 35.04
N THR A 601 -26.58 -45.77 34.07
CA THR A 601 -27.70 -45.34 33.21
C THR A 601 -27.90 -46.24 31.99
N SER A 602 -26.84 -46.89 31.50
CA SER A 602 -26.89 -47.72 30.27
C SER A 602 -26.25 -49.10 30.41
N GLN A 603 -25.41 -49.34 31.42
CA GLN A 603 -24.71 -50.62 31.60
C GLN A 603 -25.44 -51.53 32.59
N SER A 604 -25.58 -52.81 32.23
CA SER A 604 -26.15 -53.83 33.13
C SER A 604 -25.04 -54.48 33.97
N LEU A 605 -25.34 -54.81 35.23
CA LEU A 605 -24.46 -55.62 36.07
C LEU A 605 -24.84 -57.09 35.91
N THR A 606 -23.85 -57.98 35.85
CA THR A 606 -24.08 -59.43 35.71
C THR A 606 -23.49 -60.19 36.89
N ASN A 607 -24.03 -61.38 37.16
CA ASN A 607 -23.57 -62.29 38.23
C ASN A 607 -23.47 -61.59 39.61
N VAL A 608 -24.48 -60.78 39.95
CA VAL A 608 -24.48 -60.04 41.22
C VAL A 608 -24.92 -60.98 42.34
N THR A 609 -24.03 -61.23 43.30
CA THR A 609 -24.34 -61.99 44.51
C THR A 609 -24.49 -61.04 45.70
N VAL A 610 -25.66 -61.05 46.33
CA VAL A 610 -25.92 -60.34 47.59
C VAL A 610 -25.92 -61.36 48.72
N ASN A 611 -25.07 -61.14 49.73
CA ASN A 611 -24.93 -62.01 50.88
C ASN A 611 -25.22 -61.26 52.19
N ASP A 612 -25.93 -61.90 53.11
CA ASP A 612 -26.09 -61.47 54.49
C ASP A 612 -25.69 -62.59 55.45
N ASP A 613 -24.53 -62.44 56.09
CA ASP A 613 -23.97 -63.48 56.96
C ASP A 613 -24.82 -63.73 58.20
N SER A 614 -25.08 -65.00 58.47
CA SER A 614 -25.95 -65.42 59.55
C SER A 614 -25.42 -65.07 60.94
N VAL A 615 -24.10 -64.89 61.09
CA VAL A 615 -23.49 -64.44 62.35
C VAL A 615 -24.04 -63.09 62.82
N ASN A 616 -24.48 -62.23 61.89
CA ASN A 616 -24.98 -60.88 62.20
C ASN A 616 -26.28 -60.87 62.99
N TRP A 617 -27.07 -61.95 62.91
CA TRP A 617 -28.35 -62.09 63.61
C TRP A 617 -28.41 -63.33 64.52
N SER A 618 -27.72 -64.42 64.20
CA SER A 618 -27.75 -65.66 65.00
C SER A 618 -26.99 -65.57 66.32
N SER A 619 -25.89 -64.81 66.36
CA SER A 619 -25.16 -64.50 67.61
C SER A 619 -25.99 -63.65 68.58
N LYS A 620 -27.08 -63.04 68.11
CA LYS A 620 -27.96 -62.12 68.85
C LYS A 620 -29.37 -62.69 69.05
N LYS A 621 -29.46 -64.02 69.27
CA LYS A 621 -30.72 -64.76 69.49
C LYS A 621 -31.69 -64.80 68.30
N GLY A 622 -31.25 -64.47 67.08
CA GLY A 622 -32.08 -64.59 65.88
C GLY A 622 -32.01 -65.99 65.22
N THR A 623 -33.15 -66.55 64.83
CA THR A 623 -33.22 -67.77 63.98
C THR A 623 -33.90 -67.45 62.67
N TYR A 624 -33.20 -67.65 61.56
CA TYR A 624 -33.77 -67.57 60.22
C TYR A 624 -35.01 -68.48 60.08
N GLN A 625 -36.07 -67.95 59.48
CA GLN A 625 -37.27 -68.72 59.18
C GLN A 625 -37.11 -69.42 57.84
N SER A 626 -37.10 -70.76 57.85
CA SER A 626 -36.98 -71.55 56.63
C SER A 626 -38.10 -71.24 55.63
N GLY A 627 -37.76 -71.14 54.35
CA GLY A 627 -38.70 -70.82 53.27
C GLY A 627 -39.15 -69.36 53.20
N SER A 628 -38.56 -68.47 54.00
CA SER A 628 -38.95 -67.05 54.07
C SER A 628 -38.29 -66.12 53.04
N ILE A 629 -37.47 -66.67 52.12
CA ILE A 629 -36.83 -65.85 51.09
C ILE A 629 -37.88 -65.45 50.05
N LEU A 630 -37.99 -64.15 49.82
CA LEU A 630 -38.78 -63.57 48.75
C LEU A 630 -37.87 -62.77 47.83
N THR A 631 -37.97 -63.02 46.53
CA THR A 631 -37.26 -62.27 45.49
C THR A 631 -38.27 -61.49 44.65
N GLY A 632 -38.01 -60.20 44.45
CA GLY A 632 -38.85 -59.31 43.62
C GLY A 632 -38.57 -59.48 42.12
N THR A 633 -39.35 -58.78 41.28
CA THR A 633 -39.36 -58.81 39.80
C THR A 633 -37.97 -58.59 39.16
N ASN A 634 -37.24 -59.70 39.02
CA ASN A 634 -36.18 -60.04 38.05
C ASN A 634 -35.49 -61.26 38.67
N GLN A 635 -35.97 -62.45 38.28
CA GLN A 635 -35.79 -63.75 38.93
C GLN A 635 -34.34 -63.99 39.43
N ALA A 636 -34.14 -63.86 40.74
CA ALA A 636 -33.03 -64.47 41.45
C ALA A 636 -33.51 -65.79 42.08
N THR A 637 -32.82 -66.88 41.79
CA THR A 637 -32.86 -68.10 42.60
C THR A 637 -32.03 -67.83 43.86
N GLY A 638 -32.68 -67.40 44.93
CA GLY A 638 -32.08 -67.42 46.26
C GLY A 638 -31.81 -68.87 46.67
N SER A 639 -30.57 -69.18 47.06
CA SER A 639 -30.21 -70.49 47.60
C SER A 639 -29.57 -70.28 48.96
N ILE A 640 -29.91 -71.14 49.92
CA ILE A 640 -29.26 -71.18 51.23
C ILE A 640 -28.09 -72.16 51.09
N THR A 641 -26.85 -71.68 51.12
CA THR A 641 -25.66 -72.54 51.02
C THR A 641 -25.28 -73.23 52.33
N SER A 642 -26.04 -73.03 53.40
CA SER A 642 -25.82 -73.71 54.69
C SER A 642 -27.09 -73.69 55.53
N THR A 643 -27.69 -74.85 55.75
CA THR A 643 -28.76 -75.03 56.75
C THR A 643 -28.23 -74.71 58.13
N PRO A 644 -28.75 -73.71 58.85
CA PRO A 644 -28.40 -73.53 60.25
C PRO A 644 -29.19 -74.53 61.10
N SER A 645 -28.50 -75.52 61.68
CA SER A 645 -29.06 -76.35 62.75
C SER A 645 -28.23 -76.16 64.03
N GLY A 646 -28.79 -75.45 65.02
CA GLY A 646 -28.20 -75.26 66.36
C GLY A 646 -27.15 -74.15 66.46
N THR A 647 -27.07 -73.53 67.65
CA THR A 647 -26.15 -72.44 68.04
C THR A 647 -24.66 -72.77 67.82
N PRO A 648 -23.80 -71.85 67.31
CA PRO A 648 -24.08 -70.67 66.48
C PRO A 648 -23.99 -71.01 64.98
N ASN A 649 -24.95 -70.48 64.22
CA ASN A 649 -25.11 -70.71 62.80
C ASN A 649 -23.87 -70.23 62.01
N THR A 650 -23.16 -71.15 61.36
CA THR A 650 -22.21 -70.81 60.29
C THR A 650 -22.96 -70.85 58.97
N GLY A 651 -23.11 -69.69 58.32
CA GLY A 651 -23.90 -69.61 57.09
C GLY A 651 -24.30 -68.22 56.65
N ALA A 652 -25.08 -68.13 55.57
CA ALA A 652 -25.38 -66.88 54.89
C ALA A 652 -26.72 -66.95 54.12
N VAL A 653 -27.46 -65.83 54.05
CA VAL A 653 -28.59 -65.69 53.12
C VAL A 653 -28.07 -65.09 51.83
N VAL A 654 -28.14 -65.85 50.74
CA VAL A 654 -27.55 -65.47 49.45
C VAL A 654 -28.61 -65.33 48.36
N ALA A 655 -28.62 -64.20 47.67
CA ALA A 655 -29.35 -64.01 46.41
C ALA A 655 -28.37 -63.81 45.26
N ASN A 656 -28.58 -64.59 44.18
CA ASN A 656 -27.82 -64.44 42.95
C ASN A 656 -28.71 -63.84 41.87
N PHE A 657 -28.33 -62.66 41.36
CA PHE A 657 -28.98 -62.00 40.23
C PHE A 657 -28.11 -62.20 38.98
N PRO A 658 -28.55 -63.01 37.99
CA PRO A 658 -27.79 -63.21 36.75
C PRO A 658 -27.49 -61.89 36.04
N THR A 659 -28.47 -60.98 36.04
CA THR A 659 -28.35 -59.63 35.50
C THR A 659 -29.22 -58.64 36.29
N ILE A 660 -28.69 -57.45 36.58
CA ILE A 660 -29.44 -56.27 37.02
C ILE A 660 -29.26 -55.20 35.95
N ALA A 661 -30.32 -54.94 35.17
CA ALA A 661 -30.28 -53.93 34.12
C ALA A 661 -29.96 -52.53 34.66
N ALA A 662 -29.50 -51.63 33.79
CA ALA A 662 -29.20 -50.24 34.15
C ALA A 662 -30.40 -49.57 34.84
N GLY A 663 -30.15 -48.84 35.93
CA GLY A 663 -31.18 -48.19 36.75
C GLY A 663 -32.10 -49.14 37.55
N ASN A 664 -32.05 -50.44 37.34
CA ASN A 664 -32.92 -51.40 38.02
C ASN A 664 -32.38 -51.83 39.39
N THR A 665 -33.26 -52.40 40.20
CA THR A 665 -32.97 -52.88 41.55
C THR A 665 -33.33 -54.35 41.71
N GLY A 666 -32.34 -55.17 42.08
CA GLY A 666 -32.58 -56.52 42.62
C GLY A 666 -32.94 -56.43 44.10
N THR A 667 -33.89 -57.23 44.58
CA THR A 667 -34.29 -57.21 46.00
C THR A 667 -34.17 -58.62 46.59
N LEU A 668 -33.43 -58.73 47.70
CA LEU A 668 -33.41 -59.90 48.59
C LEU A 668 -34.22 -59.56 49.85
N GLN A 669 -35.23 -60.37 50.16
CA GLN A 669 -36.00 -60.25 51.40
C GLN A 669 -36.01 -61.58 52.15
N PHE A 670 -35.84 -61.55 53.47
CA PHE A 670 -35.83 -62.74 54.32
C PHE A 670 -36.24 -62.42 55.76
N ILE A 671 -36.64 -63.45 56.51
CA ILE A 671 -37.20 -63.30 57.85
C ILE A 671 -36.33 -63.98 58.91
N VAL A 672 -36.08 -63.29 60.03
CA VAL A 672 -35.38 -63.82 61.20
C VAL A 672 -36.27 -63.67 62.44
N LYS A 673 -36.58 -64.78 63.11
CA LYS A 673 -37.35 -64.82 64.37
C LYS A 673 -36.46 -64.58 65.58
N ILE A 674 -36.93 -63.78 66.53
CA ILE A 674 -36.25 -63.52 67.80
C ILE A 674 -36.56 -64.64 68.80
N ASN A 675 -35.53 -65.34 69.27
CA ASN A 675 -35.65 -66.38 70.29
C ASN A 675 -35.60 -65.79 71.71
N PRO A 676 -36.08 -66.53 72.72
CA PRO A 676 -36.00 -66.15 74.13
C PRO A 676 -34.61 -65.78 74.65
#